data_AF-A0A0K6IHB2-F1
#
_entry.id   AF-A0A0K6IHB2-F1
#
_cell.length_a   1.000
_cell.length_b   1.000
_cell.length_c   1.000
_cell.angle_alpha   90.00
_cell.angle_beta   90.00
_cell.angle_gamma   90.00
#
_symmetry.space_group_name_H-M   'P 1'
#
loop_
_entity.id
_entity.type
_entity.pdbx_description
1 polymer ?
#
loop_
_entity_poly.entity_id
_entity_poly.type
_entity_poly.pdbx_seq_one_letter_code
_entity_poly.pdbx_strand_id
1 'polypeptide(L)'
;MGNETLNANIRHQGGLMDLSNYVSTLPFMDKASNQVIQTLSELAQIKELSAGEMLAQQFEVGHSLYILMSGEVSISIPLQESGKSYHVGLISRQHTPIGWSAFRQTSRYATSFQATKNTQLISWPITELQKILDHEIEFAEHFLAFVYRESLPVLTGIQNLTRPFFANESLAFEETRPLIEPELQKQSIKQSVALLSDTAFCEGFTQNELHAMSKHAHVILAHQGDILSQQDQPEDGLYFLVKGKAVVSYQTEAAEVITTRTISRPGTVLAWCTNGTPQRNRSTIISSRDTTVLFIARDDLLSLFEEMPKFAIKYWYRLIWLVGTHLVSARMRYLSQIASDEVLAVNSMIEQNAAVLPVSSPLYKVGSLLKNAVTTDEAFGVLYRCLHYGTRIERTISGMSLDILKDLQRENAFYRKLAHIYDAVNTLPAELNSIDVRRFATEQFTQAFKQVPYIIKGMENLPKKQGCLFIYNHLLGSSSNQLANGFRFSLDAQFISSMIIYKQYGIAAQRVVRRSKEFEFWRDAYYERFGNIFVDSWSALQAGTEAHHKFLADGQETLHSNMPLIISPEGKSFPTNESPGELLPYVFELAGSMKGEDEPWIVPIAVANFDKRADHNIYTAVIKPAFRISDRVDIEDAEAVANFLKEYQEEFRQTVKEAEDLAQEIKKYPVLSRRQGCISNVRSVNQIDVEFESDVRELEFRQAHRRFSNRPVAFYGSSTIKNWADFEAPFDSKDTVNLGFNGATIDACVYYFERIVLPYNPRSLVLYAGDNDIGNKHSSNKVIDRYVSLLEKVDRHLPGIPVTILGVKLSPTRQSMRNTVESTNKMLQQLARTRPNTIFIDSNKILGDKHGNVEESFFEDDRLHLNEKGYQKLGEALSIHTDHIYTQHKS
;
A
#
# COMPACT_ATOMS: atom_id res chain seq x y z
N MET A 1 -64.35 12.90 -38.49
CA MET A 1 -64.03 13.67 -39.70
C MET A 1 -62.70 14.37 -39.45
N GLY A 2 -61.54 14.04 -40.03
CA GLY A 2 -61.11 13.01 -40.98
C GLY A 2 -59.60 13.21 -41.21
N ASN A 3 -58.88 12.09 -41.38
CA ASN A 3 -57.73 11.79 -42.28
C ASN A 3 -56.91 12.95 -42.88
N GLU A 4 -55.63 12.90 -43.23
CA GLU A 4 -54.52 11.92 -43.29
C GLU A 4 -53.40 12.70 -44.03
N THR A 5 -52.16 12.22 -43.89
CA THR A 5 -51.03 12.33 -44.85
C THR A 5 -50.42 13.70 -45.20
N LEU A 6 -49.12 13.80 -44.87
CA LEU A 6 -48.10 14.04 -45.90
C LEU A 6 -46.74 13.45 -45.45
N ASN A 7 -46.47 12.27 -46.02
CA ASN A 7 -45.14 11.68 -46.19
C ASN A 7 -44.26 12.62 -47.02
N ALA A 8 -42.99 12.77 -46.66
CA ALA A 8 -41.94 13.11 -47.61
C ALA A 8 -40.68 12.29 -47.30
N ASN A 9 -40.47 11.29 -48.15
CA ASN A 9 -39.29 10.44 -48.25
C ASN A 9 -38.01 11.25 -48.47
N ILE A 10 -36.92 10.86 -47.81
CA ILE A 10 -35.61 10.76 -48.46
C ILE A 10 -35.11 9.33 -48.24
N ARG A 11 -35.45 8.47 -49.21
CA ARG A 11 -34.76 7.20 -49.43
C ARG A 11 -33.41 7.53 -50.06
N HIS A 12 -32.33 7.33 -49.32
CA HIS A 12 -31.04 7.09 -49.94
C HIS A 12 -30.93 5.60 -50.26
N GLN A 13 -30.76 5.30 -51.55
CA GLN A 13 -30.44 3.98 -52.07
C GLN A 13 -29.02 3.57 -51.63
N GLY A 14 -28.95 2.66 -50.68
CA GLY A 14 -27.87 1.69 -50.49
C GLY A 14 -28.57 0.37 -50.14
N GLY A 15 -28.23 -0.72 -50.84
CA GLY A 15 -28.93 -1.99 -50.67
C GLY A 15 -29.06 -2.38 -49.19
N LEU A 16 -30.25 -2.77 -48.74
CA LEU A 16 -30.45 -3.39 -47.43
C LEU A 16 -29.54 -4.61 -47.39
N MET A 17 -28.42 -4.48 -46.68
CA MET A 17 -27.57 -5.61 -46.35
C MET A 17 -28.46 -6.60 -45.60
N ASP A 18 -28.60 -7.82 -46.12
CA ASP A 18 -29.31 -8.88 -45.42
C ASP A 18 -28.50 -9.24 -44.17
N LEU A 19 -28.79 -8.55 -43.07
CA LEU A 19 -28.12 -8.72 -41.79
C LEU A 19 -28.35 -10.12 -41.22
N SER A 20 -29.33 -10.88 -41.72
CA SER A 20 -29.61 -12.25 -41.30
C SER A 20 -28.40 -13.16 -41.50
N ASN A 21 -27.68 -13.00 -42.62
CA ASN A 21 -26.45 -13.76 -42.89
C ASN A 21 -25.28 -13.33 -42.00
N TYR A 22 -25.21 -12.04 -41.63
CA TYR A 22 -24.16 -11.58 -40.72
C TYR A 22 -24.45 -12.01 -39.28
N VAL A 23 -25.67 -11.77 -38.80
CA VAL A 23 -26.09 -12.14 -37.43
C VAL A 23 -25.92 -13.63 -37.23
N SER A 24 -26.40 -14.49 -38.14
CA SER A 24 -26.25 -15.95 -38.02
C SER A 24 -24.81 -16.47 -38.00
N THR A 25 -23.84 -15.68 -38.46
CA THR A 25 -22.40 -16.05 -38.45
C THR A 25 -21.66 -15.51 -37.22
N LEU A 26 -22.33 -14.79 -36.32
CA LEU A 26 -21.70 -14.29 -35.11
C LEU A 26 -21.30 -15.45 -34.17
N PRO A 27 -20.16 -15.36 -33.47
CA PRO A 27 -19.60 -16.49 -32.70
C PRO A 27 -20.44 -17.01 -31.53
N PHE A 28 -21.57 -16.37 -31.22
CA PHE A 28 -22.47 -16.75 -30.13
C PHE A 28 -23.82 -17.31 -30.63
N MET A 29 -23.98 -17.50 -31.95
CA MET A 29 -25.25 -17.91 -32.56
C MET A 29 -25.38 -19.42 -32.79
N ASP A 30 -24.32 -20.20 -32.55
CA ASP A 30 -24.28 -21.66 -32.78
C ASP A 30 -25.41 -22.44 -32.08
N LYS A 31 -25.96 -21.89 -30.98
CA LYS A 31 -27.05 -22.47 -30.18
C LYS A 31 -28.33 -21.62 -30.18
N ALA A 32 -28.39 -20.58 -30.98
CA ALA A 32 -29.59 -19.76 -31.11
C ALA A 32 -30.66 -20.50 -31.93
N SER A 33 -31.92 -20.46 -31.48
CA SER A 33 -33.03 -20.95 -32.29
C SER A 33 -33.25 -20.05 -33.51
N ASN A 34 -33.86 -20.59 -34.58
CA ASN A 34 -34.19 -19.79 -35.77
C ASN A 34 -35.04 -18.54 -35.42
N GLN A 35 -35.91 -18.66 -34.40
CA GLN A 35 -36.71 -17.55 -33.90
C GLN A 35 -35.85 -16.44 -33.27
N VAL A 36 -34.85 -16.82 -32.47
CA VAL A 36 -33.89 -15.88 -31.86
C VAL A 36 -33.04 -15.21 -32.94
N ILE A 37 -32.53 -15.99 -33.91
CA ILE A 37 -31.77 -15.45 -35.04
C ILE A 37 -32.61 -14.41 -35.77
N GLN A 38 -33.84 -14.75 -36.16
CA GLN A 38 -34.74 -13.85 -36.86
C GLN A 38 -35.00 -12.57 -36.06
N THR A 39 -35.32 -12.71 -34.76
CA THR A 39 -35.64 -11.57 -33.89
C THR A 39 -34.43 -10.66 -33.71
N LEU A 40 -33.22 -11.21 -33.53
CA LEU A 40 -31.99 -10.43 -33.44
C LEU A 40 -31.63 -9.76 -34.78
N SER A 41 -31.91 -10.40 -35.91
CA SER A 41 -31.73 -9.80 -37.23
C SER A 41 -32.70 -8.62 -37.47
N GLU A 42 -33.95 -8.75 -37.02
CA GLU A 42 -34.95 -7.67 -37.10
C GLU A 42 -34.60 -6.47 -36.19
N LEU A 43 -34.00 -6.74 -35.03
CA LEU A 43 -33.58 -5.70 -34.07
C LEU A 43 -32.20 -5.09 -34.37
N ALA A 44 -31.38 -5.74 -35.21
CA ALA A 44 -30.01 -5.32 -35.49
C ALA A 44 -29.96 -4.00 -36.28
N GLN A 45 -29.07 -3.10 -35.86
CA GLN A 45 -28.78 -1.86 -36.58
C GLN A 45 -27.28 -1.72 -36.85
N ILE A 46 -26.93 -1.34 -38.09
CA ILE A 46 -25.57 -0.96 -38.44
C ILE A 46 -25.33 0.50 -38.10
N LYS A 47 -24.24 0.75 -37.38
CA LYS A 47 -23.74 2.08 -37.07
C LYS A 47 -22.40 2.27 -37.77
N GLU A 48 -22.36 3.20 -38.73
CA GLU A 48 -21.12 3.65 -39.36
C GLU A 48 -20.65 4.94 -38.70
N LEU A 49 -19.35 5.03 -38.46
CA LEU A 49 -18.70 6.21 -37.88
C LEU A 49 -17.47 6.57 -38.71
N SER A 50 -17.36 7.85 -39.06
CA SER A 50 -16.14 8.44 -39.60
C SER A 50 -15.12 8.69 -38.48
N ALA A 51 -13.85 8.82 -38.83
CA ALA A 51 -12.82 9.21 -37.87
C ALA A 51 -13.18 10.52 -37.15
N GLY A 52 -13.14 10.51 -35.81
CA GLY A 52 -13.52 11.62 -34.95
C GLY A 52 -14.97 11.61 -34.47
N GLU A 53 -15.85 10.76 -35.03
CA GLU A 53 -17.24 10.70 -34.59
C GLU A 53 -17.39 9.93 -33.27
N MET A 54 -18.28 10.43 -32.40
CA MET A 54 -18.59 9.81 -31.12
C MET A 54 -19.59 8.68 -31.30
N LEU A 55 -19.27 7.51 -30.73
CA LEU A 55 -20.22 6.41 -30.59
C LEU A 55 -21.15 6.64 -29.40
N ALA A 56 -20.57 7.02 -28.26
CA ALA A 56 -21.26 7.24 -26.99
C ALA A 56 -20.38 8.08 -26.05
N GLN A 57 -21.00 8.89 -25.20
CA GLN A 57 -20.31 9.64 -24.15
C GLN A 57 -20.47 8.96 -22.79
N GLN A 58 -19.49 9.18 -21.91
CA GLN A 58 -19.58 8.78 -20.52
C GLN A 58 -20.85 9.36 -19.87
N PHE A 59 -21.55 8.54 -19.09
CA PHE A 59 -22.82 8.86 -18.42
C PHE A 59 -24.02 9.10 -19.33
N GLU A 60 -23.92 8.94 -20.65
CA GLU A 60 -25.12 8.86 -21.48
C GLU A 60 -25.93 7.61 -21.14
N VAL A 61 -27.24 7.70 -21.35
CA VAL A 61 -28.14 6.54 -21.22
C VAL A 61 -27.71 5.50 -22.26
N GLY A 62 -27.44 4.29 -21.78
CA GLY A 62 -27.08 3.16 -22.60
C GLY A 62 -28.29 2.60 -23.29
N HIS A 63 -28.51 3.02 -24.54
CA HIS A 63 -29.62 2.54 -25.36
C HIS A 63 -29.32 1.21 -26.05
N SER A 64 -28.06 0.98 -26.42
CA SER A 64 -27.68 -0.17 -27.24
C SER A 64 -26.37 -0.81 -26.77
N LEU A 65 -26.27 -2.12 -26.97
CA LEU A 65 -24.99 -2.81 -26.99
C LEU A 65 -24.46 -2.79 -28.42
N TYR A 66 -23.17 -2.54 -28.59
CA TYR A 66 -22.51 -2.59 -29.90
C TYR A 66 -21.51 -3.74 -29.96
N ILE A 67 -21.27 -4.26 -31.15
CA ILE A 67 -20.19 -5.20 -31.46
C ILE A 67 -19.40 -4.61 -32.64
N LEU A 68 -18.08 -4.50 -32.46
CA LEU A 68 -17.20 -3.98 -33.50
C LEU A 68 -17.13 -4.94 -34.69
N MET A 69 -17.50 -4.49 -35.89
CA MET A 69 -17.36 -5.29 -37.12
C MET A 69 -16.03 -5.00 -37.82
N SER A 70 -15.68 -3.73 -37.94
CA SER A 70 -14.42 -3.25 -38.52
C SER A 70 -14.10 -1.84 -38.03
N GLY A 71 -12.83 -1.44 -38.10
CA GLY A 71 -12.38 -0.11 -37.67
C GLY A 71 -11.79 -0.10 -36.28
N GLU A 72 -11.87 1.04 -35.60
CA GLU A 72 -11.14 1.30 -34.36
C GLU A 72 -11.81 2.40 -33.53
N VAL A 73 -12.01 2.13 -32.24
CA VAL A 73 -12.68 3.03 -31.29
C VAL A 73 -11.77 3.28 -30.10
N SER A 74 -11.46 4.55 -29.83
CA SER A 74 -10.75 4.96 -28.62
C SER A 74 -11.67 5.02 -27.41
N ILE A 75 -11.12 4.70 -26.24
CA ILE A 75 -11.80 4.82 -24.95
C ILE A 75 -11.22 6.04 -24.25
N SER A 76 -12.07 6.95 -23.78
CA SER A 76 -11.63 8.13 -23.04
C SER A 76 -12.46 8.43 -21.80
N ILE A 77 -11.83 9.13 -20.86
CA ILE A 77 -12.47 9.67 -19.66
C ILE A 77 -12.41 11.21 -19.76
N PRO A 78 -13.55 11.88 -19.99
CA PRO A 78 -13.62 13.33 -19.95
C PRO A 78 -13.59 13.84 -18.51
N LEU A 79 -12.84 14.92 -18.28
CA LEU A 79 -12.87 15.67 -17.03
C LEU A 79 -13.81 16.87 -17.17
N GLN A 80 -14.88 16.86 -16.39
CA GLN A 80 -15.90 17.91 -16.47
C GLN A 80 -15.36 19.30 -16.12
N GLU A 81 -14.50 19.40 -15.09
CA GLU A 81 -13.98 20.70 -14.62
C GLU A 81 -12.95 21.33 -15.57
N SER A 82 -12.13 20.53 -16.25
CA SER A 82 -11.02 21.04 -17.07
C SER A 82 -11.26 20.99 -18.57
N GLY A 83 -12.35 20.35 -19.02
CA GLY A 83 -12.64 20.10 -20.44
C GLY A 83 -11.60 19.21 -21.15
N LYS A 84 -10.69 18.57 -20.41
CA LYS A 84 -9.68 17.66 -20.96
C LYS A 84 -10.24 16.25 -21.03
N SER A 85 -9.87 15.49 -22.06
CA SER A 85 -10.20 14.08 -22.17
C SER A 85 -8.92 13.26 -22.21
N TYR A 86 -8.83 12.23 -21.38
CA TYR A 86 -7.69 11.33 -21.34
C TYR A 86 -8.00 10.03 -22.09
N HIS A 87 -7.16 9.68 -23.05
CA HIS A 87 -7.24 8.39 -23.73
C HIS A 87 -6.73 7.29 -22.79
N VAL A 88 -7.61 6.32 -22.48
CA VAL A 88 -7.35 5.25 -21.51
C VAL A 88 -7.52 3.86 -22.09
N GLY A 89 -7.60 3.74 -23.42
CA GLY A 89 -7.63 2.46 -24.12
C GLY A 89 -8.07 2.58 -25.56
N LEU A 90 -8.00 1.46 -26.27
CA LEU A 90 -8.36 1.33 -27.68
C LEU A 90 -9.05 0.00 -27.92
N ILE A 91 -10.04 -0.02 -28.80
CA ILE A 91 -10.75 -1.21 -29.26
C ILE A 91 -10.61 -1.29 -30.77
N SER A 92 -9.86 -2.28 -31.26
CA SER A 92 -9.63 -2.51 -32.70
C SER A 92 -9.91 -3.95 -33.14
N ARG A 93 -10.13 -4.86 -32.19
CA ARG A 93 -10.39 -6.27 -32.46
C ARG A 93 -11.85 -6.47 -32.86
N GLN A 94 -12.06 -7.08 -34.03
CA GLN A 94 -13.39 -7.49 -34.48
C GLN A 94 -14.10 -8.36 -33.42
N HIS A 95 -15.41 -8.21 -33.31
CA HIS A 95 -16.30 -8.85 -32.34
C HIS A 95 -16.18 -8.36 -30.88
N THR A 96 -15.35 -7.35 -30.60
CA THR A 96 -15.30 -6.77 -29.25
C THR A 96 -16.64 -6.09 -28.92
N PRO A 97 -17.32 -6.47 -27.81
CA PRO A 97 -18.52 -5.79 -27.37
C PRO A 97 -18.17 -4.37 -26.89
N ILE A 98 -19.09 -3.42 -27.00
CA ILE A 98 -18.96 -2.05 -26.48
C ILE A 98 -20.30 -1.66 -25.85
N GLY A 99 -20.25 -1.05 -24.66
CA GLY A 99 -21.44 -0.56 -23.98
C GLY A 99 -22.12 -1.56 -23.03
N TRP A 100 -21.51 -2.72 -22.76
CA TRP A 100 -22.08 -3.75 -21.89
C TRP A 100 -22.27 -3.30 -20.43
N SER A 101 -21.69 -2.17 -20.00
CA SER A 101 -21.99 -1.57 -18.69
C SER A 101 -23.46 -1.23 -18.53
N ALA A 102 -24.17 -1.00 -19.64
CA ALA A 102 -25.57 -0.61 -19.62
C ALA A 102 -26.56 -1.78 -19.36
N PHE A 103 -26.08 -3.03 -19.29
CA PHE A 103 -26.86 -4.14 -18.71
C PHE A 103 -27.16 -3.96 -17.21
N ARG A 104 -26.42 -3.07 -16.53
CA ARG A 104 -26.65 -2.76 -15.12
C ARG A 104 -27.44 -1.47 -14.99
N GLN A 105 -28.35 -1.42 -14.03
CA GLN A 105 -29.00 -0.17 -13.65
C GLN A 105 -27.97 0.85 -13.13
N THR A 106 -28.04 2.12 -13.52
CA THR A 106 -29.13 2.83 -14.24
C THR A 106 -29.02 2.83 -15.77
N SER A 107 -28.34 1.84 -16.34
CA SER A 107 -28.11 1.63 -17.78
C SER A 107 -27.38 2.81 -18.40
N ARG A 108 -26.11 2.99 -18.00
CA ARG A 108 -25.26 4.11 -18.43
C ARG A 108 -23.93 3.60 -19.00
N TYR A 109 -23.36 4.34 -19.95
CA TYR A 109 -22.02 4.04 -20.44
C TYR A 109 -20.95 4.53 -19.45
N ALA A 110 -20.02 3.64 -19.10
CA ALA A 110 -18.98 3.93 -18.12
C ALA A 110 -17.87 4.87 -18.64
N THR A 111 -17.69 4.95 -19.96
CA THR A 111 -16.63 5.73 -20.63
C THR A 111 -17.13 6.30 -21.94
N SER A 112 -16.39 7.28 -22.48
CA SER A 112 -16.63 7.82 -23.81
C SER A 112 -15.93 6.97 -24.87
N PHE A 113 -16.57 6.83 -26.02
CA PHE A 113 -16.11 6.03 -27.16
C PHE A 113 -16.12 6.88 -28.43
N GLN A 114 -14.96 7.01 -29.08
CA GLN A 114 -14.80 7.80 -30.31
C GLN A 114 -14.08 6.99 -31.38
N ALA A 115 -14.62 6.97 -32.60
CA ALA A 115 -13.97 6.32 -33.72
C ALA A 115 -12.66 7.05 -34.08
N THR A 116 -11.54 6.32 -34.19
CA THR A 116 -10.26 6.90 -34.62
C THR A 116 -10.05 6.75 -36.13
N LYS A 117 -10.80 5.86 -36.76
CA LYS A 117 -10.83 5.53 -38.19
C LYS A 117 -12.26 5.22 -38.60
N ASN A 118 -12.52 5.07 -39.90
CA ASN A 118 -13.82 4.61 -40.38
C ASN A 118 -14.16 3.27 -39.73
N THR A 119 -15.29 3.22 -39.03
CA THR A 119 -15.67 2.13 -38.13
C THR A 119 -17.10 1.72 -38.41
N GLN A 120 -17.33 0.41 -38.48
CA GLN A 120 -18.65 -0.19 -38.58
C GLN A 120 -18.93 -1.04 -37.35
N LEU A 121 -20.10 -0.85 -36.75
CA LEU A 121 -20.58 -1.63 -35.62
C LEU A 121 -21.98 -2.16 -35.92
N ILE A 122 -22.28 -3.34 -35.40
CA ILE A 122 -23.66 -3.83 -35.28
C ILE A 122 -24.15 -3.55 -33.86
N SER A 123 -25.43 -3.24 -33.70
CA SER A 123 -26.00 -2.89 -32.40
C SER A 123 -27.39 -3.45 -32.17
N TRP A 124 -27.72 -3.68 -30.90
CA TRP A 124 -29.04 -4.11 -30.43
C TRP A 124 -29.51 -3.22 -29.28
N PRO A 125 -30.80 -2.85 -29.24
CA PRO A 125 -31.39 -2.16 -28.10
C PRO A 125 -31.28 -3.02 -26.83
N ILE A 126 -30.73 -2.45 -25.75
CA ILE A 126 -30.44 -3.21 -24.52
C ILE A 126 -31.70 -3.79 -23.90
N THR A 127 -32.78 -3.02 -23.84
CA THR A 127 -34.05 -3.46 -23.23
C THR A 127 -34.63 -4.68 -23.95
N GLU A 128 -34.60 -4.69 -25.29
CA GLU A 128 -35.14 -5.81 -26.07
C GLU A 128 -34.20 -7.01 -26.02
N LEU A 129 -32.88 -6.79 -26.11
CA LEU A 129 -31.89 -7.84 -25.94
C LEU A 129 -32.02 -8.51 -24.56
N GLN A 130 -32.22 -7.75 -23.49
CA GLN A 130 -32.40 -8.29 -22.14
C GLN A 130 -33.65 -9.16 -22.01
N LYS A 131 -34.77 -8.76 -22.63
CA LYS A 131 -35.96 -9.63 -22.70
C LYS A 131 -35.64 -10.97 -23.37
N ILE A 132 -34.88 -10.96 -24.47
CA ILE A 132 -34.50 -12.21 -25.14
C ILE A 132 -33.64 -13.08 -24.20
N LEU A 133 -32.64 -12.48 -23.55
CA LEU A 133 -31.76 -13.19 -22.61
C LEU A 133 -32.52 -13.77 -21.39
N ASP A 134 -33.58 -13.12 -20.94
CA ASP A 134 -34.39 -13.58 -19.81
C ASP A 134 -35.30 -14.79 -20.15
N HIS A 135 -35.66 -14.96 -21.44
CA HIS A 135 -36.56 -16.02 -21.90
C HIS A 135 -35.81 -17.22 -22.51
N GLU A 136 -34.67 -16.98 -23.17
CA GLU A 136 -33.93 -17.98 -23.94
C GLU A 136 -32.62 -18.36 -23.24
N ILE A 137 -32.69 -19.27 -22.26
CA ILE A 137 -31.58 -19.59 -21.35
C ILE A 137 -30.33 -20.08 -22.09
N GLU A 138 -30.48 -21.04 -23.02
CA GLU A 138 -29.34 -21.61 -23.75
C GLU A 138 -28.63 -20.53 -24.59
N PHE A 139 -29.39 -19.68 -25.27
CA PHE A 139 -28.84 -18.54 -26.00
C PHE A 139 -28.16 -17.53 -25.06
N ALA A 140 -28.79 -17.21 -23.93
CA ALA A 140 -28.28 -16.24 -22.98
C ALA A 140 -26.92 -16.65 -22.41
N GLU A 141 -26.74 -17.94 -22.13
CA GLU A 141 -25.47 -18.48 -21.67
C GLU A 141 -24.35 -18.24 -22.68
N HIS A 142 -24.57 -18.61 -23.95
CA HIS A 142 -23.58 -18.47 -25.03
C HIS A 142 -23.27 -17.00 -25.31
N PHE A 143 -24.30 -16.16 -25.31
CA PHE A 143 -24.15 -14.73 -25.51
C PHE A 143 -23.33 -14.06 -24.40
N LEU A 144 -23.65 -14.35 -23.13
CA LEU A 144 -22.94 -13.76 -22.00
C LEU A 144 -21.51 -14.30 -21.87
N ALA A 145 -21.30 -15.59 -22.15
CA ALA A 145 -19.96 -16.18 -22.23
C ALA A 145 -19.11 -15.49 -23.30
N PHE A 146 -19.69 -15.19 -24.47
CA PHE A 146 -19.06 -14.40 -25.52
C PHE A 146 -18.72 -12.98 -25.05
N VAL A 147 -19.67 -12.25 -24.46
CA VAL A 147 -19.43 -10.88 -23.96
C VAL A 147 -18.30 -10.87 -22.93
N TYR A 148 -18.30 -11.84 -22.00
CA TYR A 148 -17.22 -12.00 -21.04
C TYR A 148 -15.88 -12.21 -21.75
N ARG A 149 -15.77 -13.23 -22.61
CA ARG A 149 -14.53 -13.61 -23.29
C ARG A 149 -13.98 -12.49 -24.18
N GLU A 150 -14.83 -11.81 -24.94
CA GLU A 150 -14.38 -10.75 -25.85
C GLU A 150 -14.12 -9.41 -25.12
N SER A 151 -14.56 -9.26 -23.86
CA SER A 151 -14.17 -8.11 -23.01
C SER A 151 -12.78 -8.27 -22.37
N LEU A 152 -12.30 -9.52 -22.24
CA LEU A 152 -11.02 -9.85 -21.60
C LEU A 152 -9.80 -9.20 -22.28
N PRO A 153 -9.67 -9.16 -23.63
CA PRO A 153 -8.59 -8.46 -24.32
C PRO A 153 -8.58 -6.95 -24.05
N VAL A 154 -9.74 -6.32 -23.85
CA VAL A 154 -9.83 -4.88 -23.53
C VAL A 154 -9.18 -4.61 -22.17
N LEU A 155 -9.45 -5.46 -21.18
CA LEU A 155 -8.81 -5.37 -19.87
C LEU A 155 -7.29 -5.60 -19.97
N THR A 156 -6.87 -6.65 -20.67
CA THR A 156 -5.45 -6.97 -20.90
C THR A 156 -4.70 -5.80 -21.54
N GLY A 157 -5.27 -5.19 -22.59
CA GLY A 157 -4.68 -4.06 -23.28
C GLY A 157 -4.43 -2.87 -22.35
N ILE A 158 -5.36 -2.56 -21.44
CA ILE A 158 -5.19 -1.46 -20.47
C ILE A 158 -4.19 -1.83 -19.37
N GLN A 159 -4.24 -3.07 -18.85
CA GLN A 159 -3.29 -3.53 -17.83
C GLN A 159 -1.83 -3.46 -18.33
N ASN A 160 -1.59 -3.82 -19.60
CA ASN A 160 -0.28 -3.74 -20.24
C ASN A 160 0.22 -2.28 -20.41
N LEU A 161 -0.64 -1.27 -20.27
CA LEU A 161 -0.25 0.14 -20.28
C LEU A 161 0.10 0.69 -18.88
N THR A 162 -0.24 -0.05 -17.82
CA THR A 162 0.05 0.37 -16.44
C THR A 162 1.46 -0.01 -16.00
N ARG A 163 2.02 0.74 -15.06
CA ARG A 163 3.34 0.52 -14.45
C ARG A 163 3.22 0.04 -12.99
N PRO A 164 4.19 -0.72 -12.44
CA PRO A 164 4.24 -1.06 -11.02
C PRO A 164 4.31 0.18 -10.11
N PHE A 165 3.66 0.14 -8.94
CA PHE A 165 3.90 1.11 -7.85
C PHE A 165 5.25 0.83 -7.20
N PHE A 166 5.85 1.81 -6.52
CA PHE A 166 7.05 1.56 -5.72
C PHE A 166 6.73 0.65 -4.53
N ALA A 167 5.56 0.82 -3.91
CA ALA A 167 5.02 -0.10 -2.91
C ALA A 167 4.55 -1.41 -3.59
N ASN A 168 5.49 -2.28 -3.95
CA ASN A 168 5.18 -3.56 -4.58
C ASN A 168 5.20 -4.71 -3.55
N GLU A 169 4.03 -5.06 -3.01
CA GLU A 169 3.87 -6.15 -2.04
C GLU A 169 4.32 -7.50 -2.56
N SER A 170 4.21 -7.75 -3.87
CA SER A 170 4.67 -9.01 -4.47
C SER A 170 6.19 -9.21 -4.36
N LEU A 171 6.97 -8.14 -4.12
CA LEU A 171 8.41 -8.21 -3.88
C LEU A 171 8.79 -8.42 -2.41
N ALA A 172 7.81 -8.42 -1.50
CA ALA A 172 8.05 -8.57 -0.07
C ALA A 172 8.26 -10.02 0.38
N PHE A 173 7.89 -11.00 -0.45
CA PHE A 173 8.01 -12.42 -0.12
C PHE A 173 9.44 -12.90 -0.34
N GLU A 174 10.01 -13.57 0.65
CA GLU A 174 11.30 -14.27 0.49
C GLU A 174 11.16 -15.44 -0.50
N GLU A 175 10.03 -16.15 -0.45
CA GLU A 175 9.68 -17.26 -1.35
C GLU A 175 8.17 -17.29 -1.61
N THR A 176 7.78 -17.67 -2.82
CA THR A 176 6.40 -18.00 -3.17
C THR A 176 6.32 -19.44 -3.70
N ARG A 177 5.20 -20.12 -3.48
CA ARG A 177 5.02 -21.53 -3.84
C ARG A 177 3.56 -21.84 -4.22
N PRO A 178 3.29 -22.68 -5.23
CA PRO A 178 1.94 -23.17 -5.51
C PRO A 178 1.34 -23.88 -4.29
N LEU A 179 0.08 -23.58 -3.97
CA LEU A 179 -0.69 -24.34 -3.00
C LEU A 179 -1.22 -25.61 -3.68
N ILE A 180 -0.52 -26.73 -3.48
CA ILE A 180 -0.86 -28.01 -4.11
C ILE A 180 -1.69 -28.84 -3.12
N GLU A 181 -2.84 -29.35 -3.57
CA GLU A 181 -3.73 -30.24 -2.81
C GLU A 181 -4.02 -29.75 -1.38
N PRO A 182 -4.62 -28.55 -1.22
CA PRO A 182 -4.91 -28.03 0.11
C PRO A 182 -5.88 -28.93 0.86
N GLU A 183 -5.72 -29.01 2.19
CA GLU A 183 -6.69 -29.67 3.05
C GLU A 183 -8.04 -28.96 2.97
N LEU A 184 -9.06 -29.68 2.48
CA LEU A 184 -10.42 -29.16 2.33
C LEU A 184 -11.23 -29.39 3.62
N GLN A 185 -11.50 -28.32 4.35
CA GLN A 185 -12.30 -28.35 5.58
C GLN A 185 -13.75 -27.96 5.29
N LYS A 186 -14.70 -28.42 6.11
CA LYS A 186 -16.10 -28.01 5.99
C LYS A 186 -16.39 -26.88 6.95
N GLN A 187 -17.03 -25.83 6.45
CA GLN A 187 -17.61 -24.78 7.27
C GLN A 187 -19.11 -25.03 7.50
N SER A 188 -19.66 -24.49 8.58
CA SER A 188 -21.11 -24.53 8.75
C SER A 188 -21.82 -23.78 7.61
N ILE A 189 -22.87 -24.39 7.05
CA ILE A 189 -23.68 -23.79 5.97
C ILE A 189 -24.17 -22.39 6.37
N LYS A 190 -24.53 -22.19 7.63
CA LYS A 190 -24.99 -20.89 8.14
C LYS A 190 -23.93 -19.79 7.97
N GLN A 191 -22.66 -20.09 8.29
CA GLN A 191 -21.59 -19.11 8.15
C GLN A 191 -21.24 -18.87 6.67
N SER A 192 -21.23 -19.92 5.83
CA SER A 192 -20.99 -19.77 4.39
C SER A 192 -22.09 -18.94 3.71
N VAL A 193 -23.37 -19.18 4.03
CA VAL A 193 -24.49 -18.37 3.54
C VAL A 193 -24.36 -16.92 4.01
N ALA A 194 -23.99 -16.69 5.29
CA ALA A 194 -23.80 -15.33 5.80
C ALA A 194 -22.70 -14.58 5.02
N LEU A 195 -21.54 -15.21 4.78
CA LEU A 195 -20.45 -14.63 4.01
C LEU A 195 -20.85 -14.33 2.56
N LEU A 196 -21.46 -15.31 1.87
CA LEU A 196 -21.89 -15.14 0.48
C LEU A 196 -23.00 -14.08 0.38
N SER A 197 -23.88 -13.98 1.38
CA SER A 197 -24.96 -12.99 1.36
C SER A 197 -24.45 -11.55 1.45
N ASP A 198 -23.34 -11.27 2.16
CA ASP A 198 -22.72 -9.94 2.25
C ASP A 198 -21.73 -9.64 1.11
N THR A 199 -21.50 -10.62 0.24
CA THR A 199 -20.56 -10.51 -0.87
C THR A 199 -21.17 -9.71 -2.03
N ALA A 200 -20.44 -8.70 -2.52
CA ALA A 200 -20.86 -7.92 -3.67
C ALA A 200 -21.07 -8.79 -4.92
N PHE A 201 -20.21 -9.79 -5.14
CA PHE A 201 -20.33 -10.71 -6.28
C PHE A 201 -21.64 -11.51 -6.29
N CYS A 202 -22.22 -11.82 -5.13
CA CYS A 202 -23.45 -12.62 -5.02
C CYS A 202 -24.73 -11.77 -4.98
N GLU A 203 -24.63 -10.47 -5.25
CA GLU A 203 -25.79 -9.58 -5.32
C GLU A 203 -26.75 -10.01 -6.45
N GLY A 204 -28.02 -10.23 -6.09
CA GLY A 204 -29.06 -10.77 -6.98
C GLY A 204 -29.25 -12.29 -6.87
N PHE A 205 -28.39 -12.99 -6.11
CA PHE A 205 -28.59 -14.41 -5.81
C PHE A 205 -29.65 -14.57 -4.71
N THR A 206 -30.52 -15.56 -4.87
CA THR A 206 -31.57 -15.93 -3.93
C THR A 206 -31.01 -16.74 -2.77
N GLN A 207 -31.73 -16.81 -1.65
CA GLN A 207 -31.31 -17.62 -0.50
C GLN A 207 -31.14 -19.10 -0.85
N ASN A 208 -31.96 -19.63 -1.77
CA ASN A 208 -31.84 -21.02 -2.23
C ASN A 208 -30.53 -21.25 -3.02
N GLU A 209 -30.17 -20.31 -3.90
CA GLU A 209 -28.91 -20.37 -4.66
C GLU A 209 -27.70 -20.29 -3.72
N LEU A 210 -27.71 -19.36 -2.75
CA LEU A 210 -26.63 -19.23 -1.75
C LEU A 210 -26.50 -20.48 -0.87
N HIS A 211 -27.63 -21.07 -0.50
CA HIS A 211 -27.66 -22.31 0.27
C HIS A 211 -27.10 -23.49 -0.53
N ALA A 212 -27.44 -23.59 -1.82
CA ALA A 212 -26.89 -24.61 -2.72
C ALA A 212 -25.37 -24.48 -2.87
N MET A 213 -24.87 -23.27 -3.16
CA MET A 213 -23.42 -22.99 -3.19
C MET A 213 -22.73 -23.41 -1.88
N SER A 214 -23.34 -23.10 -0.74
CA SER A 214 -22.76 -23.38 0.58
C SER A 214 -22.63 -24.88 0.90
N LYS A 215 -23.40 -25.75 0.25
CA LYS A 215 -23.28 -27.22 0.42
C LYS A 215 -22.02 -27.79 -0.20
N HIS A 216 -21.52 -27.15 -1.26
CA HIS A 216 -20.31 -27.54 -1.99
C HIS A 216 -19.09 -26.69 -1.61
N ALA A 217 -19.25 -25.78 -0.64
CA ALA A 217 -18.18 -24.90 -0.23
C ALA A 217 -17.28 -25.56 0.82
N HIS A 218 -15.98 -25.41 0.61
CA HIS A 218 -14.91 -25.85 1.49
C HIS A 218 -14.12 -24.65 2.01
N VAL A 219 -13.46 -24.82 3.14
CA VAL A 219 -12.49 -23.87 3.66
C VAL A 219 -11.09 -24.40 3.42
N ILE A 220 -10.23 -23.51 2.92
CA ILE A 220 -8.80 -23.73 2.71
C ILE A 220 -8.04 -22.70 3.53
N LEU A 221 -6.96 -23.13 4.18
CA LEU A 221 -5.98 -22.26 4.80
C LEU A 221 -4.73 -22.17 3.90
N ALA A 222 -4.37 -20.96 3.51
CA ALA A 222 -3.15 -20.65 2.76
C ALA A 222 -2.20 -19.83 3.64
N HIS A 223 -0.94 -20.22 3.70
CA HIS A 223 0.09 -19.55 4.48
C HIS A 223 0.77 -18.43 3.68
N GLN A 224 1.56 -17.60 4.35
CA GLN A 224 2.37 -16.58 3.67
C GLN A 224 3.20 -17.20 2.52
N GLY A 225 3.10 -16.56 1.34
CA GLY A 225 3.78 -16.97 0.12
C GLY A 225 3.07 -18.07 -0.69
N ASP A 226 1.99 -18.66 -0.18
CA ASP A 226 1.21 -19.64 -0.97
C ASP A 226 0.49 -18.94 -2.12
N ILE A 227 0.62 -19.52 -3.31
CA ILE A 227 -0.08 -19.11 -4.53
C ILE A 227 -1.38 -19.89 -4.59
N LEU A 228 -2.50 -19.20 -4.33
CA LEU A 228 -3.86 -19.74 -4.36
C LEU A 228 -4.34 -20.03 -5.79
N SER A 229 -3.93 -19.19 -6.73
CA SER A 229 -4.26 -19.30 -8.15
C SER A 229 -3.14 -18.63 -8.94
N GLN A 230 -2.70 -19.24 -10.03
CA GLN A 230 -1.56 -18.76 -10.81
C GLN A 230 -2.00 -18.35 -12.21
N GLN A 231 -1.53 -17.19 -12.67
CA GLN A 231 -1.78 -16.70 -14.04
C GLN A 231 -1.40 -17.77 -15.08
N ASP A 232 -2.19 -17.86 -16.14
CA ASP A 232 -2.05 -18.78 -17.26
C ASP A 232 -2.24 -20.28 -16.93
N GLN A 233 -2.43 -20.64 -15.67
CA GLN A 233 -2.86 -21.98 -15.28
C GLN A 233 -4.37 -22.15 -15.48
N PRO A 234 -4.87 -23.39 -15.66
CA PRO A 234 -6.31 -23.65 -15.71
C PRO A 234 -7.05 -23.13 -14.48
N GLU A 235 -8.26 -22.63 -14.69
CA GLU A 235 -9.18 -22.33 -13.59
C GLU A 235 -9.67 -23.63 -12.92
N ASP A 236 -9.66 -23.66 -11.58
CA ASP A 236 -9.98 -24.85 -10.78
C ASP A 236 -11.18 -24.65 -9.83
N GLY A 237 -11.63 -23.40 -9.66
CA GLY A 237 -12.86 -23.11 -8.91
C GLY A 237 -13.06 -21.64 -8.59
N LEU A 238 -13.94 -21.40 -7.61
CA LEU A 238 -14.32 -20.08 -7.14
C LEU A 238 -13.85 -19.86 -5.71
N TYR A 239 -13.14 -18.76 -5.48
CA TYR A 239 -12.46 -18.45 -4.24
C TYR A 239 -12.97 -17.13 -3.65
N PHE A 240 -13.45 -17.16 -2.42
CA PHE A 240 -13.82 -15.96 -1.64
C PHE A 240 -12.92 -15.81 -0.43
N LEU A 241 -12.35 -14.63 -0.24
CA LEU A 241 -11.62 -14.32 0.99
C LEU A 241 -12.55 -14.41 2.21
N VAL A 242 -12.23 -15.24 3.19
CA VAL A 242 -12.95 -15.29 4.48
C VAL A 242 -12.27 -14.36 5.47
N LYS A 243 -10.96 -14.53 5.65
CA LYS A 243 -10.11 -13.71 6.54
C LYS A 243 -8.65 -13.83 6.12
N GLY A 244 -7.84 -12.88 6.54
CA GLY A 244 -6.43 -12.78 6.11
C GLY A 244 -6.30 -11.76 4.99
N LYS A 245 -5.30 -11.97 4.12
CA LYS A 245 -4.95 -10.98 3.09
C LYS A 245 -4.25 -11.64 1.90
N ALA A 246 -4.65 -11.24 0.70
CA ALA A 246 -4.10 -11.72 -0.56
C ALA A 246 -3.66 -10.57 -1.47
N VAL A 247 -2.56 -10.80 -2.18
CA VAL A 247 -2.00 -9.91 -3.20
C VAL A 247 -2.35 -10.45 -4.57
N VAL A 248 -2.90 -9.58 -5.42
CA VAL A 248 -3.21 -9.90 -6.82
C VAL A 248 -2.11 -9.31 -7.69
N SER A 249 -1.42 -10.18 -8.42
CA SER A 249 -0.36 -9.78 -9.34
C SER A 249 -0.68 -10.20 -10.77
N TYR A 250 -0.28 -9.37 -11.73
CA TYR A 250 -0.45 -9.60 -13.15
C TYR A 250 0.92 -9.47 -13.83
N GLN A 251 1.30 -10.46 -14.62
CA GLN A 251 2.50 -10.41 -15.44
C GLN A 251 2.12 -9.89 -16.83
N THR A 252 2.70 -8.76 -17.23
CA THR A 252 2.48 -8.16 -18.54
C THR A 252 3.17 -8.96 -19.64
N GLU A 253 2.82 -8.66 -20.89
CA GLU A 253 3.52 -9.20 -22.08
C GLU A 253 5.00 -8.79 -22.13
N ALA A 254 5.37 -7.67 -21.50
CA ALA A 254 6.76 -7.25 -21.32
C ALA A 254 7.47 -7.97 -20.15
N ALA A 255 6.84 -8.99 -19.56
CA ALA A 255 7.30 -9.75 -18.40
C ALA A 255 7.48 -8.91 -17.11
N GLU A 256 6.84 -7.75 -17.01
CA GLU A 256 6.80 -6.97 -15.77
C GLU A 256 5.70 -7.49 -14.84
N VAL A 257 6.01 -7.68 -13.56
CA VAL A 257 5.03 -8.09 -12.55
C VAL A 257 4.44 -6.87 -11.86
N ILE A 258 3.14 -6.68 -12.04
CA ILE A 258 2.38 -5.57 -11.49
C ILE A 258 1.48 -6.11 -10.38
N THR A 259 1.66 -5.65 -9.13
CA THR A 259 0.63 -5.82 -8.10
C THR A 259 -0.56 -4.95 -8.47
N THR A 260 -1.66 -5.56 -8.91
CA THR A 260 -2.87 -4.85 -9.35
C THR A 260 -3.73 -4.45 -8.16
N ARG A 261 -3.84 -5.32 -7.15
CA ARG A 261 -4.70 -5.11 -5.97
C ARG A 261 -4.15 -5.79 -4.73
N THR A 262 -4.56 -5.27 -3.58
CA THR A 262 -4.35 -5.93 -2.29
C THR A 262 -5.69 -6.08 -1.58
N ILE A 263 -6.03 -7.32 -1.22
CA ILE A 263 -7.36 -7.70 -0.77
C ILE A 263 -7.28 -8.23 0.67
N SER A 264 -7.83 -7.48 1.62
CA SER A 264 -8.01 -7.88 3.03
C SER A 264 -9.48 -7.99 3.44
N ARG A 265 -10.42 -7.61 2.57
CA ARG A 265 -11.85 -7.54 2.88
C ARG A 265 -12.54 -8.90 2.69
N PRO A 266 -13.18 -9.45 3.73
CA PRO A 266 -14.01 -10.65 3.62
C PRO A 266 -15.08 -10.54 2.53
N GLY A 267 -15.40 -11.66 1.87
CA GLY A 267 -16.39 -11.73 0.79
C GLY A 267 -15.91 -11.08 -0.52
N THR A 268 -14.60 -10.94 -0.72
CA THR A 268 -14.05 -10.53 -2.02
C THR A 268 -13.65 -11.76 -2.81
N VAL A 269 -14.04 -11.81 -4.09
CA VAL A 269 -13.62 -12.87 -5.02
C VAL A 269 -12.12 -12.73 -5.30
N LEU A 270 -11.38 -13.82 -5.14
CA LEU A 270 -9.94 -13.89 -5.40
C LEU A 270 -9.64 -14.49 -6.77
N ALA A 271 -10.27 -15.62 -7.07
CA ALA A 271 -10.19 -16.33 -8.35
C ALA A 271 -11.56 -16.97 -8.65
N TRP A 272 -11.82 -17.26 -9.92
CA TRP A 272 -13.11 -17.76 -10.40
C TRP A 272 -12.93 -18.66 -11.61
N CYS A 273 -13.94 -19.50 -11.87
CA CYS A 273 -14.02 -20.31 -13.06
C CYS A 273 -15.23 -19.95 -13.94
N THR A 274 -15.25 -20.42 -15.18
CA THR A 274 -16.33 -20.20 -16.15
C THR A 274 -17.17 -21.46 -16.39
N ASN A 275 -18.42 -21.25 -16.81
CA ASN A 275 -19.25 -22.34 -17.33
C ASN A 275 -18.84 -22.64 -18.79
N GLY A 276 -18.71 -23.90 -19.18
CA GLY A 276 -18.27 -24.28 -20.53
C GLY A 276 -16.74 -24.40 -20.69
N THR A 277 -16.19 -23.91 -21.81
CA THR A 277 -14.77 -24.11 -22.17
C THR A 277 -13.83 -23.52 -21.11
N PRO A 278 -13.00 -24.34 -20.43
CA PRO A 278 -12.10 -23.87 -19.40
C PRO A 278 -11.24 -22.69 -19.87
N GLN A 279 -11.22 -21.64 -19.08
CA GLN A 279 -10.31 -20.52 -19.28
C GLN A 279 -9.04 -20.69 -18.45
N ARG A 280 -8.08 -19.80 -18.69
CA ARG A 280 -6.89 -19.67 -17.86
C ARG A 280 -7.08 -18.52 -16.87
N ASN A 281 -6.53 -18.71 -15.68
CA ASN A 281 -6.48 -17.69 -14.65
C ASN A 281 -5.78 -16.44 -15.19
N ARG A 282 -6.37 -15.27 -14.93
CA ARG A 282 -5.88 -13.99 -15.45
C ARG A 282 -4.75 -13.35 -14.64
N SER A 283 -4.60 -13.77 -13.39
CA SER A 283 -3.69 -13.15 -12.43
C SER A 283 -3.23 -14.18 -11.43
N THR A 284 -2.06 -13.94 -10.84
CA THR A 284 -1.54 -14.74 -9.73
C THR A 284 -2.00 -14.16 -8.41
N ILE A 285 -2.64 -14.99 -7.58
CA ILE A 285 -3.14 -14.65 -6.24
C ILE A 285 -2.22 -15.26 -5.21
N ILE A 286 -1.59 -14.43 -4.39
CA ILE A 286 -0.60 -14.83 -3.40
C ILE A 286 -1.09 -14.45 -2.01
N SER A 287 -1.08 -15.39 -1.08
CA SER A 287 -1.42 -15.11 0.31
C SER A 287 -0.28 -14.33 1.00
N SER A 288 -0.56 -13.16 1.57
CA SER A 288 0.48 -12.33 2.21
C SER A 288 0.74 -12.69 3.68
N ARG A 289 -0.18 -13.44 4.28
CA ARG A 289 -0.17 -13.94 5.66
C ARG A 289 -0.99 -15.24 5.71
N ASP A 290 -1.23 -15.80 6.89
CA ASP A 290 -2.21 -16.88 7.01
C ASP A 290 -3.61 -16.37 6.61
N THR A 291 -4.19 -16.98 5.58
CA THR A 291 -5.42 -16.55 4.90
C THR A 291 -6.36 -17.72 4.74
N THR A 292 -7.59 -17.53 5.18
CA THR A 292 -8.68 -18.50 5.04
C THR A 292 -9.53 -18.12 3.85
N VAL A 293 -9.80 -19.09 2.98
CA VAL A 293 -10.54 -18.91 1.73
C VAL A 293 -11.69 -19.91 1.66
N LEU A 294 -12.86 -19.43 1.26
CA LEU A 294 -13.99 -20.28 0.92
C LEU A 294 -13.86 -20.67 -0.55
N PHE A 295 -13.74 -21.96 -0.81
CA PHE A 295 -13.49 -22.54 -2.12
C PHE A 295 -14.65 -23.42 -2.56
N ILE A 296 -15.09 -23.27 -3.80
CA ILE A 296 -16.02 -24.19 -4.46
C ILE A 296 -15.32 -24.70 -5.71
N ALA A 297 -15.16 -26.02 -5.81
CA ALA A 297 -14.51 -26.64 -6.94
C ALA A 297 -15.29 -26.39 -8.23
N ARG A 298 -14.58 -26.32 -9.36
CA ARG A 298 -15.19 -26.10 -10.67
C ARG A 298 -16.26 -27.15 -10.99
N ASP A 299 -16.00 -28.43 -10.74
CA ASP A 299 -16.95 -29.50 -11.08
C ASP A 299 -18.25 -29.44 -10.24
N ASP A 300 -18.15 -29.03 -8.98
CA ASP A 300 -19.31 -28.76 -8.14
C ASP A 300 -20.13 -27.58 -8.67
N LEU A 301 -19.48 -26.50 -9.11
CA LEU A 301 -20.16 -25.36 -9.72
C LEU A 301 -20.86 -25.71 -11.03
N LEU A 302 -20.21 -26.50 -11.88
CA LEU A 302 -20.82 -26.99 -13.12
C LEU A 302 -22.07 -27.83 -12.83
N SER A 303 -21.98 -28.73 -11.85
CA SER A 303 -23.13 -29.53 -11.41
C SER A 303 -24.29 -28.63 -10.92
N LEU A 304 -23.99 -27.58 -10.15
CA LEU A 304 -24.98 -26.60 -9.72
C LEU A 304 -25.59 -25.82 -10.89
N PHE A 305 -24.83 -25.50 -11.93
CA PHE A 305 -25.33 -24.81 -13.12
C PHE A 305 -26.27 -25.69 -13.94
N GLU A 306 -25.98 -27.00 -14.05
CA GLU A 306 -26.87 -27.97 -14.68
C GLU A 306 -28.19 -28.12 -13.91
N GLU A 307 -28.14 -28.18 -12.58
CA GLU A 307 -29.32 -28.27 -11.71
C GLU A 307 -30.14 -26.97 -11.70
N MET A 308 -29.47 -25.81 -11.81
CA MET A 308 -30.08 -24.48 -11.70
C MET A 308 -29.69 -23.58 -12.89
N PRO A 309 -30.24 -23.78 -14.10
CA PRO A 309 -29.80 -23.03 -15.30
C PRO A 309 -29.94 -21.51 -15.20
N LYS A 310 -30.99 -21.02 -14.52
CA LYS A 310 -31.17 -19.57 -14.29
C LYS A 310 -30.07 -18.98 -13.39
N PHE A 311 -29.52 -19.79 -12.48
CA PHE A 311 -28.40 -19.37 -11.64
C PHE A 311 -27.12 -19.20 -12.47
N ALA A 312 -26.87 -20.08 -13.45
CA ALA A 312 -25.74 -19.96 -14.38
C ALA A 312 -25.76 -18.61 -15.13
N ILE A 313 -26.94 -18.17 -15.59
CA ILE A 313 -27.11 -16.85 -16.24
C ILE A 313 -26.78 -15.70 -15.29
N LYS A 314 -27.26 -15.75 -14.03
CA LYS A 314 -26.91 -14.75 -13.03
C LYS A 314 -25.40 -14.73 -12.77
N TYR A 315 -24.77 -15.89 -12.65
CA TYR A 315 -23.33 -16.02 -12.46
C TYR A 315 -22.54 -15.34 -13.60
N TRP A 316 -22.96 -15.51 -14.85
CA TRP A 316 -22.36 -14.81 -15.99
C TRP A 316 -22.46 -13.29 -15.90
N TYR A 317 -23.63 -12.75 -15.54
CA TYR A 317 -23.76 -11.31 -15.28
C TYR A 317 -22.80 -10.83 -14.18
N ARG A 318 -22.56 -11.65 -13.15
CA ARG A 318 -21.62 -11.33 -12.07
C ARG A 318 -20.15 -11.42 -12.51
N LEU A 319 -19.79 -12.33 -13.42
CA LEU A 319 -18.45 -12.38 -14.05
C LEU A 319 -18.21 -11.17 -14.96
N ILE A 320 -19.15 -10.84 -15.85
CA ILE A 320 -19.10 -9.61 -16.66
C ILE A 320 -19.03 -8.39 -15.72
N TRP A 321 -19.74 -8.46 -14.59
CA TRP A 321 -19.69 -7.40 -13.60
C TRP A 321 -18.27 -7.21 -13.06
N LEU A 322 -17.63 -8.31 -12.68
CA LEU A 322 -16.29 -8.34 -12.10
C LEU A 322 -15.24 -7.81 -13.08
N VAL A 323 -15.29 -8.21 -14.35
CA VAL A 323 -14.41 -7.69 -15.40
C VAL A 323 -14.58 -6.18 -15.55
N GLY A 324 -15.82 -5.68 -15.56
CA GLY A 324 -16.09 -4.24 -15.60
C GLY A 324 -15.46 -3.48 -14.43
N THR A 325 -15.54 -4.03 -13.21
CA THR A 325 -14.91 -3.43 -12.02
C THR A 325 -13.38 -3.42 -12.14
N HIS A 326 -12.78 -4.50 -12.63
CA HIS A 326 -11.33 -4.58 -12.86
C HIS A 326 -10.88 -3.59 -13.94
N LEU A 327 -11.71 -3.36 -14.96
CA LEU A 327 -11.46 -2.40 -16.03
C LEU A 327 -11.48 -0.96 -15.54
N VAL A 328 -12.42 -0.60 -14.65
CA VAL A 328 -12.43 0.70 -13.98
C VAL A 328 -11.14 0.89 -13.18
N SER A 329 -10.77 -0.07 -12.34
CA SER A 329 -9.53 0.00 -11.55
C SER A 329 -8.28 0.16 -12.44
N ALA A 330 -8.14 -0.64 -13.49
CA ALA A 330 -7.01 -0.55 -14.43
C ALA A 330 -6.95 0.81 -15.15
N ARG A 331 -8.11 1.34 -15.58
CA ARG A 331 -8.19 2.66 -16.22
C ARG A 331 -7.84 3.79 -15.27
N MET A 332 -8.35 3.78 -14.05
CA MET A 332 -8.05 4.82 -13.06
C MET A 332 -6.57 4.81 -12.66
N ARG A 333 -5.98 3.62 -12.53
CA ARG A 333 -4.54 3.49 -12.33
C ARG A 333 -3.74 4.02 -13.52
N TYR A 334 -4.15 3.70 -14.74
CA TYR A 334 -3.47 4.23 -15.92
C TYR A 334 -3.61 5.76 -15.98
N LEU A 335 -4.80 6.29 -15.69
CA LEU A 335 -5.08 7.72 -15.61
C LEU A 335 -4.18 8.43 -14.60
N SER A 336 -4.03 7.89 -13.37
CA SER A 336 -3.16 8.50 -12.37
C SER A 336 -1.71 8.57 -12.85
N GLN A 337 -1.24 7.55 -13.56
CA GLN A 337 0.14 7.46 -14.06
C GLN A 337 0.42 8.37 -15.26
N ILE A 338 -0.53 8.57 -16.17
CA ILE A 338 -0.36 9.49 -17.31
C ILE A 338 -0.56 10.95 -16.91
N ALA A 339 -1.43 11.22 -15.93
CA ALA A 339 -1.64 12.55 -15.39
C ALA A 339 -0.64 12.92 -14.29
N SER A 340 0.06 11.94 -13.72
CA SER A 340 0.86 12.10 -12.47
C SER A 340 0.04 12.71 -11.33
N ASP A 341 -1.21 12.26 -11.21
CA ASP A 341 -2.22 12.79 -10.28
C ASP A 341 -3.17 11.67 -9.82
N GLU A 342 -2.90 11.12 -8.62
CA GLU A 342 -3.73 10.10 -7.99
C GLU A 342 -5.06 10.66 -7.48
N VAL A 343 -5.10 11.93 -7.09
CA VAL A 343 -6.30 12.60 -6.59
C VAL A 343 -7.33 12.71 -7.69
N LEU A 344 -6.88 13.07 -8.90
CA LEU A 344 -7.69 13.09 -10.10
C LEU A 344 -8.34 11.74 -10.37
N ALA A 345 -7.56 10.66 -10.37
CA ALA A 345 -8.06 9.31 -10.63
C ALA A 345 -9.11 8.86 -9.60
N VAL A 346 -8.89 9.17 -8.31
CA VAL A 346 -9.86 8.84 -7.25
C VAL A 346 -11.16 9.65 -7.41
N ASN A 347 -11.08 10.93 -7.75
CA ASN A 347 -12.26 11.76 -7.99
C ASN A 347 -13.06 11.24 -9.17
N SER A 348 -12.40 10.96 -10.30
CA SER A 348 -13.05 10.37 -11.47
C SER A 348 -13.72 9.04 -11.14
N MET A 349 -13.14 8.23 -10.26
CA MET A 349 -13.75 6.97 -9.83
C MET A 349 -14.99 7.17 -8.96
N ILE A 350 -14.97 8.13 -8.03
CA ILE A 350 -16.12 8.47 -7.19
C ILE A 350 -17.25 9.03 -8.06
N GLU A 351 -16.93 9.95 -8.98
CA GLU A 351 -17.88 10.53 -9.94
C GLU A 351 -18.52 9.45 -10.81
N GLN A 352 -17.74 8.48 -11.30
CA GLN A 352 -18.25 7.38 -12.12
C GLN A 352 -19.29 6.51 -11.42
N ASN A 353 -19.25 6.48 -10.09
CA ASN A 353 -20.18 5.70 -9.28
C ASN A 353 -21.23 6.59 -8.59
N ALA A 354 -21.24 7.90 -8.83
CA ALA A 354 -22.12 8.85 -8.14
C ALA A 354 -23.61 8.54 -8.33
N ALA A 355 -24.00 7.95 -9.47
CA ALA A 355 -25.39 7.58 -9.75
C ALA A 355 -25.92 6.42 -8.87
N VAL A 356 -25.03 5.61 -8.29
CA VAL A 356 -25.37 4.45 -7.43
C VAL A 356 -24.84 4.60 -6.01
N LEU A 357 -24.09 5.67 -5.73
CA LEU A 357 -23.57 5.98 -4.42
C LEU A 357 -24.62 6.75 -3.60
N PRO A 358 -24.80 6.47 -2.30
CA PRO A 358 -25.69 7.26 -1.46
C PRO A 358 -25.27 8.73 -1.44
N VAL A 359 -26.21 9.66 -1.60
CA VAL A 359 -25.93 11.12 -1.59
C VAL A 359 -25.29 11.62 -0.29
N SER A 360 -25.46 10.87 0.81
CA SER A 360 -24.85 11.16 2.11
C SER A 360 -23.47 10.51 2.30
N SER A 361 -22.95 9.81 1.29
CA SER A 361 -21.69 9.08 1.40
C SER A 361 -20.55 10.03 1.77
N PRO A 362 -19.70 9.69 2.75
CA PRO A 362 -18.54 10.51 3.09
C PRO A 362 -17.48 10.49 1.99
N LEU A 363 -17.56 9.57 1.02
CA LEU A 363 -16.60 9.48 -0.10
C LEU A 363 -16.54 10.75 -0.93
N TYR A 364 -17.62 11.53 -1.03
CA TYR A 364 -17.60 12.82 -1.72
C TYR A 364 -16.64 13.85 -1.08
N LYS A 365 -16.18 13.64 0.15
CA LYS A 365 -15.20 14.50 0.83
C LYS A 365 -13.76 14.18 0.45
N VAL A 366 -13.49 12.95 0.00
CA VAL A 366 -12.13 12.41 -0.19
C VAL A 366 -11.33 13.28 -1.14
N GLY A 367 -11.90 13.66 -2.28
CA GLY A 367 -11.23 14.50 -3.27
C GLY A 367 -10.72 15.82 -2.73
N SER A 368 -11.52 16.50 -1.92
CA SER A 368 -11.14 17.77 -1.30
C SER A 368 -10.07 17.58 -0.22
N LEU A 369 -10.15 16.50 0.56
CA LEU A 369 -9.19 16.19 1.62
C LEU A 369 -7.81 15.80 1.07
N LEU A 370 -7.75 15.15 -0.09
CA LEU A 370 -6.50 14.77 -0.74
C LEU A 370 -5.73 15.94 -1.36
N LYS A 371 -6.33 17.13 -1.52
CA LYS A 371 -5.67 18.29 -2.14
C LYS A 371 -4.55 18.90 -1.29
N ASN A 372 -4.47 18.57 -0.01
CA ASN A 372 -3.47 19.13 0.90
C ASN A 372 -2.87 18.04 1.80
N ALA A 373 -1.54 18.04 1.95
CA ALA A 373 -0.81 17.10 2.79
C ALA A 373 -1.31 17.06 4.25
N VAL A 374 -1.78 18.21 4.77
CA VAL A 374 -2.31 18.35 6.14
C VAL A 374 -3.62 17.57 6.32
N THR A 375 -4.47 17.51 5.29
CA THR A 375 -5.80 16.87 5.35
C THR A 375 -5.84 15.46 4.74
N THR A 376 -4.70 14.99 4.25
CA THR A 376 -4.61 13.72 3.52
C THR A 376 -4.85 12.52 4.44
N ASP A 377 -4.47 12.59 5.72
CA ASP A 377 -4.72 11.47 6.66
C ASP A 377 -6.21 11.26 6.92
N GLU A 378 -6.98 12.35 6.98
CA GLU A 378 -8.42 12.33 7.12
C GLU A 378 -9.10 11.70 5.89
N ALA A 379 -8.56 11.92 4.69
CA ALA A 379 -9.02 11.25 3.48
C ALA A 379 -8.84 9.73 3.58
N PHE A 380 -7.67 9.27 4.01
CA PHE A 380 -7.42 7.85 4.28
C PHE A 380 -8.34 7.32 5.39
N GLY A 381 -8.58 8.11 6.45
CA GLY A 381 -9.54 7.77 7.50
C GLY A 381 -10.95 7.53 6.97
N VAL A 382 -11.44 8.37 6.04
CA VAL A 382 -12.73 8.17 5.37
C VAL A 382 -12.73 6.89 4.52
N LEU A 383 -11.69 6.68 3.72
CA LEU A 383 -11.57 5.50 2.85
C LEU A 383 -11.54 4.20 3.67
N TYR A 384 -10.71 4.12 4.71
CA TYR A 384 -10.64 2.93 5.56
C TYR A 384 -11.93 2.69 6.34
N ARG A 385 -12.60 3.75 6.81
CA ARG A 385 -13.91 3.59 7.46
C ARG A 385 -14.94 3.03 6.50
N CYS A 386 -15.01 3.55 5.27
CA CYS A 386 -15.91 3.04 4.24
C CYS A 386 -15.55 1.63 3.78
N LEU A 387 -14.26 1.29 3.72
CA LEU A 387 -13.78 -0.07 3.39
C LEU A 387 -14.33 -1.11 4.38
N HIS A 388 -14.34 -0.79 5.67
CA HIS A 388 -14.72 -1.72 6.74
C HIS A 388 -16.23 -1.66 7.08
N TYR A 389 -16.80 -0.47 7.11
CA TYR A 389 -18.15 -0.23 7.66
C TYR A 389 -19.13 0.41 6.66
N GLY A 390 -18.70 0.73 5.45
CA GLY A 390 -19.56 1.33 4.42
C GLY A 390 -20.56 0.33 3.83
N THR A 391 -21.45 0.85 2.98
CA THR A 391 -22.29 0.05 2.08
C THR A 391 -21.43 -0.74 1.08
N ARG A 392 -22.01 -1.75 0.40
CA ARG A 392 -21.26 -2.59 -0.58
C ARG A 392 -20.53 -1.77 -1.65
N ILE A 393 -21.19 -0.73 -2.16
CA ILE A 393 -20.60 0.16 -3.16
C ILE A 393 -19.49 1.04 -2.56
N GLU A 394 -19.68 1.58 -1.36
CA GLU A 394 -18.65 2.36 -0.65
C GLU A 394 -17.41 1.53 -0.36
N ARG A 395 -17.58 0.27 0.08
CA ARG A 395 -16.46 -0.65 0.30
C ARG A 395 -15.68 -0.91 -0.98
N THR A 396 -16.40 -1.10 -2.10
CA THR A 396 -15.80 -1.37 -3.41
C THR A 396 -15.00 -0.17 -3.91
N ILE A 397 -15.58 1.03 -3.88
CA ILE A 397 -14.90 2.26 -4.28
C ILE A 397 -13.70 2.53 -3.37
N SER A 398 -13.86 2.40 -2.05
CA SER A 398 -12.77 2.64 -1.10
C SER A 398 -11.58 1.71 -1.33
N GLY A 399 -11.84 0.41 -1.57
CA GLY A 399 -10.79 -0.54 -1.88
C GLY A 399 -10.02 -0.18 -3.15
N MET A 400 -10.74 0.18 -4.23
CA MET A 400 -10.10 0.62 -5.48
C MET A 400 -9.34 1.95 -5.31
N SER A 401 -9.84 2.87 -4.49
CA SER A 401 -9.16 4.15 -4.21
C SER A 401 -7.86 3.90 -3.47
N LEU A 402 -7.86 3.04 -2.46
CA LEU A 402 -6.68 2.68 -1.70
C LEU A 402 -5.65 1.96 -2.59
N ASP A 403 -6.09 1.13 -3.54
CA ASP A 403 -5.21 0.52 -4.55
C ASP A 403 -4.51 1.58 -5.43
N ILE A 404 -5.18 2.70 -5.76
CA ILE A 404 -4.61 3.82 -6.53
C ILE A 404 -3.66 4.68 -5.68
N LEU A 405 -4.00 4.89 -4.40
CA LEU A 405 -3.34 5.84 -3.51
C LEU A 405 -2.13 5.26 -2.75
N LYS A 406 -1.67 4.05 -3.06
CA LYS A 406 -0.59 3.37 -2.29
C LYS A 406 0.66 4.22 -2.11
N ASP A 407 1.13 4.84 -3.18
CA ASP A 407 2.35 5.66 -3.14
C ASP A 407 2.12 6.99 -2.41
N LEU A 408 0.93 7.60 -2.53
CA LEU A 408 0.53 8.79 -1.75
C LEU A 408 0.36 8.49 -0.26
N GLN A 409 -0.14 7.30 0.09
CA GLN A 409 -0.27 6.87 1.48
C GLN A 409 1.09 6.86 2.19
N ARG A 410 2.10 6.37 1.48
CA ARG A 410 3.48 6.35 1.95
C ARG A 410 4.05 7.76 2.11
N GLU A 411 3.80 8.66 1.15
CA GLU A 411 4.17 10.07 1.30
C GLU A 411 3.49 10.72 2.51
N ASN A 412 2.21 10.45 2.73
CA ASN A 412 1.50 10.93 3.91
C ASN A 412 2.10 10.37 5.22
N ALA A 413 2.47 9.08 5.26
CA ALA A 413 3.16 8.50 6.41
C ALA A 413 4.51 9.18 6.70
N PHE A 414 5.27 9.51 5.65
CA PHE A 414 6.50 10.29 5.76
C PHE A 414 6.22 11.70 6.29
N TYR A 415 5.26 12.41 5.70
CA TYR A 415 4.83 13.75 6.14
C TYR A 415 4.44 13.78 7.62
N ARG A 416 3.63 12.82 8.07
CA ARG A 416 3.20 12.71 9.47
C ARG A 416 4.38 12.48 10.41
N LYS A 417 5.39 11.69 10.00
CA LYS A 417 6.63 11.55 10.78
C LYS A 417 7.42 12.84 10.83
N LEU A 418 7.50 13.61 9.75
CA LEU A 418 8.16 14.94 9.76
C LEU A 418 7.46 15.91 10.72
N ALA A 419 6.13 15.96 10.69
CA ALA A 419 5.34 16.77 11.63
C ALA A 419 5.59 16.34 13.09
N HIS A 420 5.54 15.03 13.37
CA HIS A 420 5.85 14.49 14.68
C HIS A 420 7.28 14.81 15.15
N ILE A 421 8.27 14.73 14.26
CA ILE A 421 9.66 15.11 14.58
C ILE A 421 9.75 16.57 15.01
N TYR A 422 9.08 17.45 14.28
CA TYR A 422 9.06 18.88 14.60
C TYR A 422 8.48 19.12 16.00
N ASP A 423 7.30 18.56 16.27
CA ASP A 423 6.61 18.73 17.56
C ASP A 423 7.36 18.07 18.72
N ALA A 424 7.88 16.85 18.51
CA ALA A 424 8.63 16.12 19.52
C ALA A 424 9.92 16.86 19.89
N VAL A 425 10.66 17.40 18.92
CA VAL A 425 11.84 18.21 19.22
C VAL A 425 11.44 19.50 19.94
N ASN A 426 10.36 20.17 19.58
CA ASN A 426 9.95 21.40 20.29
C ASN A 426 9.42 21.16 21.71
N THR A 427 9.03 19.93 22.05
CA THR A 427 8.48 19.56 23.36
C THR A 427 9.49 18.89 24.28
N LEU A 428 10.70 18.56 23.79
CA LEU A 428 11.78 18.05 24.64
C LEU A 428 12.16 19.09 25.72
N PRO A 429 12.60 18.65 26.93
CA PRO A 429 13.05 19.54 28.00
C PRO A 429 14.11 20.54 27.53
N ALA A 430 14.03 21.78 28.03
CA ALA A 430 14.95 22.85 27.65
C ALA A 430 16.38 22.60 28.15
N GLU A 431 16.51 21.84 29.24
CA GLU A 431 17.78 21.50 29.89
C GLU A 431 18.50 20.34 29.19
N LEU A 432 17.85 19.66 28.24
CA LEU A 432 18.45 18.55 27.53
C LEU A 432 19.60 19.05 26.64
N ASN A 433 20.79 18.47 26.80
CA ASN A 433 21.96 18.92 26.04
C ASN A 433 21.79 18.67 24.53
N SER A 434 22.54 19.43 23.73
CA SER A 434 22.42 19.40 22.27
C SER A 434 22.79 18.06 21.65
N ILE A 435 23.67 17.26 22.28
CA ILE A 435 24.05 15.91 21.82
C ILE A 435 22.85 14.97 21.91
N ASP A 436 22.15 14.97 23.04
CA ASP A 436 20.97 14.14 23.25
C ASP A 436 19.81 14.56 22.34
N VAL A 437 19.62 15.87 22.12
CA VAL A 437 18.64 16.37 21.14
C VAL A 437 18.98 15.90 19.73
N ARG A 438 20.26 16.01 19.31
CA ARG A 438 20.72 15.53 18.01
C ARG A 438 20.49 14.02 17.87
N ARG A 439 20.88 13.22 18.86
CA ARG A 439 20.66 11.76 18.85
C ARG A 439 19.18 11.43 18.70
N PHE A 440 18.32 12.04 19.52
CA PHE A 440 16.87 11.83 19.46
C PHE A 440 16.32 12.12 18.06
N ALA A 441 16.60 13.31 17.52
CA ALA A 441 16.09 13.70 16.21
C ALA A 441 16.62 12.79 15.09
N THR A 442 17.91 12.45 15.12
CA THR A 442 18.54 11.54 14.16
C THR A 442 17.87 10.17 14.14
N GLU A 443 17.57 9.60 15.32
CA GLU A 443 16.84 8.33 15.42
C GLU A 443 15.43 8.42 14.83
N GLN A 444 14.73 9.53 15.08
CA GLN A 444 13.40 9.75 14.49
C GLN A 444 13.47 9.89 12.96
N PHE A 445 14.46 10.62 12.43
CA PHE A 445 14.69 10.73 10.99
C PHE A 445 15.06 9.39 10.35
N THR A 446 15.85 8.56 11.02
CA THR A 446 16.12 7.18 10.56
C THR A 446 14.81 6.40 10.38
N GLN A 447 13.84 6.55 11.29
CA GLN A 447 12.52 5.91 11.12
C GLN A 447 11.67 6.59 10.03
N ALA A 448 11.80 7.90 9.84
CA ALA A 448 11.13 8.63 8.77
C ALA A 448 11.62 8.16 7.39
N PHE A 449 12.93 8.08 7.17
CA PHE A 449 13.47 7.69 5.86
C PHE A 449 13.22 6.22 5.49
N LYS A 450 12.83 5.35 6.43
CA LYS A 450 12.31 4.00 6.09
C LYS A 450 11.01 4.05 5.29
N GLN A 451 10.26 5.15 5.38
CA GLN A 451 9.01 5.36 4.66
C GLN A 451 9.23 5.71 3.19
N VAL A 452 10.40 6.17 2.77
CA VAL A 452 10.65 6.62 1.39
C VAL A 452 11.72 5.75 0.73
N PRO A 453 11.66 5.52 -0.59
CA PRO A 453 12.67 4.74 -1.29
C PRO A 453 13.99 5.51 -1.33
N TYR A 454 15.08 4.85 -0.96
CA TYR A 454 16.42 5.41 -1.05
C TYR A 454 17.46 4.42 -1.56
N ILE A 455 18.55 4.97 -2.08
CA ILE A 455 19.77 4.23 -2.37
C ILE A 455 21.00 5.06 -2.02
N ILE A 456 21.97 4.42 -1.36
CA ILE A 456 23.25 4.99 -0.97
C ILE A 456 24.34 4.17 -1.64
N LYS A 457 25.26 4.81 -2.35
CA LYS A 457 26.43 4.18 -2.97
C LYS A 457 27.70 4.72 -2.33
N GLY A 458 28.68 3.85 -2.06
CA GLY A 458 30.03 4.25 -1.64
C GLY A 458 30.24 4.33 -0.12
N MET A 459 29.51 3.56 0.68
CA MET A 459 29.73 3.53 2.14
C MET A 459 31.14 3.09 2.52
N GLU A 460 31.78 2.28 1.67
CA GLU A 460 33.17 1.85 1.77
C GLU A 460 34.19 3.01 1.66
N ASN A 461 33.78 4.16 1.12
CA ASN A 461 34.63 5.36 1.00
C ASN A 461 34.70 6.18 2.30
N LEU A 462 33.87 5.84 3.31
CA LEU A 462 33.86 6.54 4.58
C LEU A 462 35.14 6.25 5.38
N PRO A 463 35.82 7.28 5.91
CA PRO A 463 36.97 7.09 6.79
C PRO A 463 36.64 6.26 8.04
N LYS A 464 37.67 5.68 8.67
CA LYS A 464 37.51 5.01 9.97
C LYS A 464 37.36 6.01 11.12
N LYS A 465 37.96 7.20 10.99
CA LYS A 465 37.85 8.30 11.97
C LYS A 465 36.53 9.03 11.72
N GLN A 466 35.83 9.40 12.79
CA GLN A 466 34.51 10.04 12.75
C GLN A 466 34.57 11.57 12.63
N GLY A 467 35.62 12.23 13.16
CA GLY A 467 35.86 13.67 13.06
C GLY A 467 36.26 14.09 11.64
N CYS A 468 35.33 13.94 10.69
CA CYS A 468 35.48 14.29 9.29
C CYS A 468 34.54 15.44 8.93
N LEU A 469 34.92 16.15 7.87
CA LEU A 469 34.15 17.21 7.25
C LEU A 469 33.35 16.64 6.09
N PHE A 470 32.03 16.65 6.19
CA PHE A 470 31.13 16.11 5.18
C PHE A 470 30.58 17.24 4.33
N ILE A 471 30.91 17.23 3.03
CA ILE A 471 30.41 18.22 2.08
C ILE A 471 29.34 17.62 1.18
N TYR A 472 28.31 18.41 0.89
CA TYR A 472 27.19 17.95 0.08
C TYR A 472 26.53 19.08 -0.70
N ASN A 473 25.98 18.75 -1.87
CA ASN A 473 25.14 19.69 -2.61
C ASN A 473 23.76 19.80 -1.95
N HIS A 474 23.23 21.00 -1.82
CA HIS A 474 21.99 21.28 -1.10
C HIS A 474 20.83 21.46 -2.08
N LEU A 475 19.80 20.65 -1.90
CA LEU A 475 18.66 20.64 -2.82
C LEU A 475 17.50 21.48 -2.30
N LEU A 476 16.71 22.03 -3.22
CA LEU A 476 15.42 22.63 -2.88
C LEU A 476 14.54 21.60 -2.16
N GLY A 477 13.65 22.06 -1.28
CA GLY A 477 12.67 21.18 -0.64
C GLY A 477 11.41 21.01 -1.49
N SER A 478 10.93 19.78 -1.64
CA SER A 478 9.62 19.51 -2.25
C SER A 478 8.47 20.17 -1.48
N SER A 479 7.45 20.64 -2.19
CA SER A 479 6.26 21.24 -1.57
C SER A 479 5.45 20.24 -0.74
N SER A 480 5.49 18.94 -1.08
CA SER A 480 4.75 17.91 -0.33
C SER A 480 5.29 17.67 1.09
N ASN A 481 6.52 18.13 1.37
CA ASN A 481 7.18 17.97 2.67
C ASN A 481 7.10 19.23 3.55
N GLN A 482 6.40 20.29 3.10
CA GLN A 482 6.25 21.52 3.88
C GLN A 482 5.22 21.36 4.99
N LEU A 483 5.63 21.57 6.24
CA LEU A 483 4.74 21.47 7.40
C LEU A 483 3.67 22.58 7.37
N ALA A 484 2.58 22.39 8.12
CA ALA A 484 1.43 23.31 8.15
C ALA A 484 1.80 24.75 8.54
N ASN A 485 2.81 24.94 9.40
CA ASN A 485 3.33 26.25 9.79
C ASN A 485 4.33 26.85 8.78
N GLY A 486 4.50 26.23 7.62
CA GLY A 486 5.43 26.62 6.57
C GLY A 486 6.85 26.11 6.73
N PHE A 487 7.19 25.43 7.84
CA PHE A 487 8.55 24.92 8.09
C PHE A 487 8.98 23.86 7.07
N ARG A 488 10.25 23.91 6.66
CA ARG A 488 10.85 22.97 5.71
C ARG A 488 12.16 22.41 6.26
N PHE A 489 12.24 21.08 6.34
CA PHE A 489 13.49 20.40 6.65
C PHE A 489 14.44 20.42 5.44
N SER A 490 15.72 20.58 5.71
CA SER A 490 16.79 20.21 4.77
C SER A 490 16.94 18.69 4.83
N LEU A 491 16.09 17.99 4.06
CA LEU A 491 15.98 16.53 4.09
C LEU A 491 17.25 15.82 3.62
N ASP A 492 17.97 16.42 2.67
CA ASP A 492 19.29 15.98 2.24
C ASP A 492 20.29 15.87 3.41
N ALA A 493 20.45 16.93 4.19
CA ALA A 493 21.36 16.94 5.33
C ALA A 493 20.87 16.03 6.46
N GLN A 494 19.55 15.96 6.69
CA GLN A 494 18.98 15.01 7.66
C GLN A 494 19.23 13.57 7.22
N PHE A 495 19.14 13.29 5.91
CA PHE A 495 19.43 11.97 5.36
C PHE A 495 20.91 11.61 5.51
N ILE A 496 21.83 12.53 5.20
CA ILE A 496 23.26 12.31 5.41
C ILE A 496 23.56 12.05 6.89
N SER A 497 23.02 12.88 7.79
CA SER A 497 23.23 12.72 9.24
C SER A 497 22.70 11.37 9.75
N SER A 498 21.48 11.00 9.37
CA SER A 498 20.78 9.82 9.93
C SER A 498 21.04 8.50 9.23
N MET A 499 21.24 8.51 7.90
CA MET A 499 21.35 7.29 7.09
C MET A 499 22.78 6.95 6.71
N ILE A 500 23.70 7.92 6.76
CA ILE A 500 25.12 7.73 6.41
C ILE A 500 26.00 7.84 7.67
N ILE A 501 26.05 9.03 8.29
CA ILE A 501 27.00 9.31 9.39
C ILE A 501 26.63 8.53 10.65
N TYR A 502 25.40 8.66 11.15
CA TYR A 502 24.97 7.96 12.37
C TYR A 502 25.05 6.44 12.20
N LYS A 503 24.76 5.94 10.99
CA LYS A 503 24.86 4.51 10.68
C LYS A 503 26.31 4.01 10.72
N GLN A 504 27.27 4.80 10.26
CA GLN A 504 28.68 4.43 10.25
C GLN A 504 29.36 4.59 11.62
N TYR A 505 29.05 5.67 12.34
CA TYR A 505 29.82 6.08 13.52
C TYR A 505 29.03 6.04 14.84
N GLY A 506 27.70 5.87 14.80
CA GLY A 506 26.84 5.91 16.00
C GLY A 506 26.72 7.29 16.65
N ILE A 507 27.15 8.36 15.95
CA ILE A 507 27.16 9.74 16.47
C ILE A 507 26.42 10.67 15.51
N ALA A 508 25.54 11.50 16.06
CA ALA A 508 24.79 12.47 15.30
C ALA A 508 25.66 13.69 14.96
N ALA A 509 25.75 14.01 13.67
CA ALA A 509 26.61 15.07 13.17
C ALA A 509 26.12 16.46 13.59
N GLN A 510 27.07 17.39 13.81
CA GLN A 510 26.78 18.81 13.92
C GLN A 510 26.70 19.43 12.52
N ARG A 511 25.90 20.49 12.38
CA ARG A 511 25.66 21.14 11.08
C ARG A 511 26.04 22.61 11.12
N VAL A 512 26.40 23.14 9.95
CA VAL A 512 26.42 24.58 9.69
C VAL A 512 25.04 24.99 9.15
N VAL A 513 24.40 25.97 9.80
CA VAL A 513 23.04 26.39 9.49
C VAL A 513 22.98 27.92 9.35
N ARG A 514 22.33 28.39 8.28
CA ARG A 514 22.08 29.83 8.10
C ARG A 514 21.01 30.33 9.06
N ARG A 515 21.20 31.48 9.69
CA ARG A 515 20.16 32.20 10.44
C ARG A 515 18.94 32.50 9.58
N SER A 516 17.78 32.41 10.20
CA SER A 516 16.47 32.69 9.60
C SER A 516 16.35 34.14 9.13
N LYS A 517 15.46 34.38 8.16
CA LYS A 517 15.01 35.75 7.88
C LYS A 517 14.09 36.22 9.02
N GLU A 518 13.87 37.53 9.16
CA GLU A 518 13.15 38.14 10.30
C GLU A 518 11.76 37.52 10.60
N PHE A 519 11.08 36.96 9.60
CA PHE A 519 9.76 36.33 9.74
C PHE A 519 9.78 34.81 10.01
N GLU A 520 10.95 34.17 10.14
CA GLU A 520 11.10 32.71 10.34
C GLU A 520 11.69 32.36 11.73
N PHE A 521 11.30 33.09 12.78
CA PHE A 521 11.88 32.94 14.12
C PHE A 521 11.80 31.50 14.68
N TRP A 522 10.72 30.78 14.38
CA TRP A 522 10.54 29.38 14.80
C TRP A 522 11.59 28.43 14.21
N ARG A 523 12.17 28.76 13.05
CA ARG A 523 13.21 27.95 12.42
C ARG A 523 14.53 28.05 13.17
N ASP A 524 14.91 29.23 13.63
CA ASP A 524 16.14 29.39 14.43
C ASP A 524 15.97 28.72 15.79
N ALA A 525 14.84 28.94 16.47
CA ALA A 525 14.52 28.28 17.74
C ALA A 525 14.60 26.74 17.63
N TYR A 526 14.14 26.17 16.51
CA TYR A 526 14.28 24.74 16.25
C TYR A 526 15.76 24.33 16.17
N TYR A 527 16.55 24.97 15.29
CA TYR A 527 17.94 24.57 15.04
C TYR A 527 18.91 24.89 16.19
N GLU A 528 18.60 25.86 17.06
CA GLU A 528 19.39 26.19 18.24
C GLU A 528 19.48 25.03 19.23
N ARG A 529 18.43 24.21 19.34
CA ARG A 529 18.41 23.03 20.22
C ARG A 529 19.47 21.99 19.85
N PHE A 530 19.97 22.02 18.63
CA PHE A 530 20.94 21.07 18.09
C PHE A 530 22.38 21.53 18.28
N GLY A 531 22.63 22.72 18.86
CA GLY A 531 23.98 23.26 19.00
C GLY A 531 24.71 23.40 17.67
N ASN A 532 24.00 23.72 16.58
CA ASN A 532 24.60 23.89 15.26
C ASN A 532 25.46 25.17 15.19
N ILE A 533 26.41 25.21 14.26
CA ILE A 533 27.18 26.42 13.96
C ILE A 533 26.30 27.34 13.12
N PHE A 534 26.01 28.54 13.61
CA PHE A 534 25.16 29.50 12.92
C PHE A 534 25.97 30.49 12.09
N VAL A 535 25.50 30.75 10.87
CA VAL A 535 26.04 31.78 9.98
C VAL A 535 24.94 32.77 9.59
N ASP A 536 25.15 34.07 9.78
CA ASP A 536 24.13 35.09 9.47
C ASP A 536 23.84 35.15 7.96
N SER A 537 24.92 35.21 7.19
CA SER A 537 24.92 35.04 5.74
C SER A 537 26.28 34.54 5.28
N TRP A 538 26.30 33.76 4.21
CA TRP A 538 27.55 33.33 3.60
C TRP A 538 28.40 34.52 3.13
N SER A 539 27.76 35.58 2.64
CA SER A 539 28.42 36.83 2.27
C SER A 539 29.06 37.59 3.44
N ALA A 540 28.65 37.31 4.69
CA ALA A 540 29.23 37.93 5.88
C ALA A 540 30.52 37.24 6.35
N LEU A 541 30.84 36.04 5.84
CA LEU A 541 32.05 35.30 6.17
C LEU A 541 33.27 35.80 5.38
N GLN A 542 33.42 37.10 5.19
CA GLN A 542 34.60 37.64 4.50
C GLN A 542 35.86 37.36 5.33
N ALA A 543 36.94 36.94 4.68
CA ALA A 543 38.20 36.63 5.34
C ALA A 543 38.66 37.80 6.24
N GLY A 544 39.02 37.49 7.49
CA GLY A 544 39.47 38.47 8.48
C GLY A 544 38.37 39.18 9.28
N THR A 545 37.09 38.90 9.00
CA THR A 545 35.97 39.39 9.83
C THR A 545 35.82 38.56 11.12
N GLU A 546 35.20 39.13 12.16
CA GLU A 546 34.89 38.41 13.40
C GLU A 546 33.99 37.18 13.14
N ALA A 547 33.02 37.31 12.24
CA ALA A 547 32.15 36.21 11.83
C ALA A 547 32.93 35.05 11.19
N HIS A 548 33.93 35.37 10.34
CA HIS A 548 34.81 34.37 9.73
C HIS A 548 35.71 33.68 10.75
N HIS A 549 36.37 34.43 11.64
CA HIS A 549 37.17 33.85 12.71
C HIS A 549 36.36 32.97 13.66
N LYS A 550 35.14 33.40 14.01
CA LYS A 550 34.23 32.60 14.83
C LYS A 550 33.80 31.30 14.13
N PHE A 551 33.45 31.36 12.85
CA PHE A 551 33.12 30.18 12.06
C PHE A 551 34.27 29.16 12.05
N LEU A 552 35.51 29.62 11.82
CA LEU A 552 36.68 28.76 11.86
C LEU A 552 36.90 28.14 13.24
N ALA A 553 36.82 28.96 14.31
CA ALA A 553 37.00 28.49 15.69
C ALA A 553 35.96 27.43 16.09
N ASP A 554 34.67 27.70 15.85
CA ASP A 554 33.57 26.78 16.16
C ASP A 554 33.70 25.46 15.35
N GLY A 555 34.12 25.55 14.09
CA GLY A 555 34.37 24.40 13.22
C GLY A 555 35.56 23.55 13.68
N GLN A 556 36.66 24.18 14.07
CA GLN A 556 37.85 23.51 14.61
C GLN A 556 37.51 22.81 15.94
N GLU A 557 36.78 23.47 16.84
CA GLU A 557 36.35 22.88 18.11
C GLU A 557 35.51 21.60 17.90
N THR A 558 34.60 21.64 16.93
CA THR A 558 33.77 20.50 16.51
C THR A 558 34.63 19.32 16.08
N LEU A 559 35.60 19.57 15.18
CA LEU A 559 36.44 18.53 14.60
C LEU A 559 37.47 18.00 15.60
N HIS A 560 38.06 18.85 16.45
CA HIS A 560 38.92 18.43 17.57
C HIS A 560 38.19 17.56 18.59
N SER A 561 36.89 17.82 18.80
CA SER A 561 36.01 16.96 19.62
C SER A 561 35.66 15.64 18.94
N ASN A 562 36.27 15.34 17.77
CA ASN A 562 36.03 14.17 16.96
C ASN A 562 34.54 14.02 16.58
N MET A 563 33.83 15.14 16.41
CA MET A 563 32.43 15.16 16.00
C MET A 563 32.33 15.39 14.49
N PRO A 564 31.52 14.60 13.75
CA PRO A 564 31.27 14.84 12.33
C PRO A 564 30.65 16.23 12.10
N LEU A 565 31.17 17.00 11.14
CA LEU A 565 30.63 18.30 10.75
C LEU A 565 30.10 18.25 9.32
N ILE A 566 28.83 18.61 9.11
CA ILE A 566 28.19 18.68 7.79
C ILE A 566 28.04 20.14 7.36
N ILE A 567 28.44 20.42 6.11
CA ILE A 567 28.35 21.75 5.52
C ILE A 567 28.09 21.66 4.01
N SER A 568 27.25 22.55 3.49
CA SER A 568 27.05 22.69 2.05
C SER A 568 27.95 23.80 1.50
N PRO A 569 28.88 23.50 0.58
CA PRO A 569 29.80 24.50 0.02
C PRO A 569 29.12 25.54 -0.87
N GLU A 570 27.94 25.28 -1.43
CA GLU A 570 27.26 26.20 -2.35
C GLU A 570 26.43 27.29 -1.65
N GLY A 571 26.22 27.16 -0.33
CA GLY A 571 25.55 28.13 0.52
C GLY A 571 24.08 28.46 0.20
N LYS A 572 23.54 27.92 -0.89
CA LYS A 572 22.15 28.05 -1.37
C LYS A 572 21.68 26.67 -1.83
N SER A 573 20.37 26.52 -1.99
CA SER A 573 19.76 25.27 -2.47
C SER A 573 19.36 25.38 -3.94
N PHE A 574 19.55 24.32 -4.72
CA PHE A 574 19.24 24.26 -6.16
C PHE A 574 18.37 23.04 -6.53
N PRO A 575 17.69 23.04 -7.69
CA PRO A 575 17.16 21.82 -8.28
C PRO A 575 18.27 20.78 -8.52
N THR A 576 17.94 19.48 -8.49
CA THR A 576 18.95 18.40 -8.68
C THR A 576 19.79 18.59 -9.94
N ASN A 577 19.16 18.95 -11.06
CA ASN A 577 19.81 19.11 -12.37
C ASN A 577 20.65 20.40 -12.52
N GLU A 578 20.53 21.34 -11.58
CA GLU A 578 21.27 22.60 -11.57
C GLU A 578 22.36 22.64 -10.48
N SER A 579 22.42 21.59 -9.66
CA SER A 579 23.31 21.46 -8.52
C SER A 579 24.62 20.73 -8.90
N PRO A 580 25.79 21.09 -8.34
CA PRO A 580 25.99 22.20 -7.43
C PRO A 580 25.99 23.56 -8.13
N GLY A 581 25.56 24.58 -7.38
CA GLY A 581 25.80 25.98 -7.70
C GLY A 581 27.28 26.36 -7.55
N GLU A 582 27.56 27.66 -7.49
CA GLU A 582 28.90 28.19 -7.22
C GLU A 582 29.39 27.73 -5.84
N LEU A 583 30.58 27.12 -5.76
CA LEU A 583 31.18 26.67 -4.51
C LEU A 583 31.89 27.82 -3.79
N LEU A 584 31.61 27.97 -2.50
CA LEU A 584 32.23 28.95 -1.62
C LEU A 584 33.49 28.38 -0.95
N PRO A 585 34.50 29.21 -0.65
CA PRO A 585 35.80 28.75 -0.15
C PRO A 585 35.76 28.29 1.32
N TYR A 586 34.80 28.74 2.12
CA TYR A 586 34.82 28.69 3.59
C TYR A 586 35.01 27.28 4.18
N VAL A 587 34.41 26.26 3.56
CA VAL A 587 34.59 24.87 4.02
C VAL A 587 36.02 24.38 3.83
N PHE A 588 36.64 24.77 2.72
CA PHE A 588 38.00 24.38 2.35
C PHE A 588 39.01 25.19 3.16
N GLU A 589 38.72 26.45 3.44
CA GLU A 589 39.48 27.28 4.39
C GLU A 589 39.46 26.68 5.80
N LEU A 590 38.29 26.21 6.28
CA LEU A 590 38.19 25.50 7.57
C LEU A 590 39.09 24.27 7.59
N ALA A 591 39.03 23.43 6.55
CA ALA A 591 39.91 22.26 6.47
C ALA A 591 41.39 22.65 6.44
N GLY A 592 41.77 23.66 5.65
CA GLY A 592 43.15 24.11 5.48
C GLY A 592 43.72 24.86 6.70
N SER A 593 42.85 25.38 7.57
CA SER A 593 43.25 26.02 8.82
C SER A 593 43.83 25.03 9.85
N MET A 594 43.58 23.73 9.67
CA MET A 594 44.08 22.64 10.51
C MET A 594 45.21 21.92 9.76
N LYS A 595 46.42 21.86 10.31
CA LYS A 595 47.63 21.35 9.60
C LYS A 595 48.09 20.00 10.18
N GLY A 596 48.72 19.16 9.35
CA GLY A 596 49.38 17.93 9.79
C GLY A 596 48.42 16.77 10.10
N GLU A 597 48.50 16.21 11.31
CA GLU A 597 47.61 15.12 11.75
C GLU A 597 46.19 15.60 12.12
N ASP A 598 46.06 16.89 12.41
CA ASP A 598 44.79 17.54 12.77
C ASP A 598 43.95 17.92 11.55
N GLU A 599 44.53 17.90 10.33
CA GLU A 599 43.80 18.17 9.09
C GLU A 599 42.66 17.16 8.90
N PRO A 600 41.39 17.61 8.77
CA PRO A 600 40.25 16.72 8.66
C PRO A 600 40.17 16.12 7.25
N TRP A 601 39.66 14.88 7.18
CA TRP A 601 39.22 14.31 5.91
C TRP A 601 37.96 15.00 5.42
N ILE A 602 37.97 15.46 4.18
CA ILE A 602 36.79 15.95 3.45
C ILE A 602 36.13 14.77 2.76
N VAL A 603 34.86 14.50 3.09
CA VAL A 603 34.05 13.42 2.53
C VAL A 603 32.99 14.01 1.59
N PRO A 604 33.12 13.83 0.27
CA PRO A 604 32.14 14.36 -0.67
C PRO A 604 30.93 13.44 -0.81
N ILE A 605 29.73 14.00 -0.64
CA ILE A 605 28.47 13.28 -0.78
C ILE A 605 27.57 14.05 -1.75
N ALA A 606 27.36 13.51 -2.95
CA ALA A 606 26.35 14.03 -3.85
C ALA A 606 24.99 13.42 -3.54
N VAL A 607 23.94 14.25 -3.52
CA VAL A 607 22.56 13.84 -3.33
C VAL A 607 21.70 14.23 -4.54
N ALA A 608 20.68 13.43 -4.82
CA ALA A 608 19.73 13.65 -5.91
C ALA A 608 18.28 13.37 -5.49
N ASN A 609 17.35 14.10 -6.09
CA ASN A 609 15.89 13.98 -6.01
C ASN A 609 15.23 14.38 -4.68
N PHE A 610 15.93 15.00 -3.73
CA PHE A 610 15.32 15.50 -2.49
C PHE A 610 14.38 16.72 -2.73
N ASP A 611 14.52 17.36 -3.89
CA ASP A 611 13.65 18.41 -4.44
C ASP A 611 12.37 17.88 -5.09
N LYS A 612 12.33 16.58 -5.41
CA LYS A 612 11.21 15.93 -6.07
C LYS A 612 10.29 15.25 -5.04
N ARG A 613 9.05 14.99 -5.46
CA ARG A 613 8.02 14.32 -4.65
C ARG A 613 8.50 12.91 -4.25
N ALA A 614 8.36 12.55 -2.97
CA ALA A 614 9.01 11.37 -2.39
C ALA A 614 8.39 10.04 -2.85
N ASP A 615 7.16 10.09 -3.34
CA ASP A 615 6.42 8.95 -3.83
C ASP A 615 6.76 8.55 -5.27
N HIS A 616 7.23 9.50 -6.09
CA HIS A 616 7.58 9.31 -7.51
C HIS A 616 9.07 9.11 -7.78
N ASN A 617 9.93 9.28 -6.77
CA ASN A 617 11.38 9.36 -6.93
C ASN A 617 12.13 8.59 -5.85
N ILE A 618 13.41 8.30 -6.09
CA ILE A 618 14.30 7.62 -5.14
C ILE A 618 15.32 8.64 -4.62
N TYR A 619 15.35 8.84 -3.30
CA TYR A 619 16.37 9.64 -2.65
C TYR A 619 17.72 8.94 -2.77
N THR A 620 18.67 9.61 -3.43
CA THR A 620 19.93 8.97 -3.79
C THR A 620 21.09 9.73 -3.21
N ALA A 621 22.07 9.00 -2.67
CA ALA A 621 23.34 9.54 -2.21
C ALA A 621 24.51 8.75 -2.80
N VAL A 622 25.52 9.45 -3.32
CA VAL A 622 26.77 8.88 -3.81
C VAL A 622 27.92 9.49 -3.02
N ILE A 623 28.65 8.64 -2.31
CA ILE A 623 29.79 9.02 -1.48
C ILE A 623 31.08 8.76 -2.27
N LYS A 624 31.92 9.78 -2.43
CA LYS A 624 33.23 9.67 -3.09
C LYS A 624 34.35 9.45 -2.07
N PRO A 625 35.51 8.93 -2.50
CA PRO A 625 36.70 8.82 -1.64
C PRO A 625 37.02 10.14 -0.94
N ALA A 626 37.30 10.04 0.36
CA ALA A 626 37.68 11.21 1.14
C ALA A 626 39.07 11.71 0.73
N PHE A 627 39.31 13.02 0.87
CA PHE A 627 40.60 13.64 0.57
C PHE A 627 40.98 14.70 1.61
N ARG A 628 42.26 15.07 1.66
CA ARG A 628 42.75 16.24 2.40
C ARG A 628 42.87 17.43 1.47
N ILE A 629 42.56 18.64 1.95
CA ILE A 629 42.61 19.81 1.07
C ILE A 629 44.04 20.13 0.65
N SER A 630 45.01 19.86 1.55
CA SER A 630 46.44 19.99 1.27
C SER A 630 46.94 19.09 0.13
N ASP A 631 46.25 17.99 -0.17
CA ASP A 631 46.56 17.11 -1.31
C ASP A 631 46.06 17.68 -2.65
N ARG A 632 45.15 18.66 -2.62
CA ARG A 632 44.43 19.17 -3.80
C ARG A 632 44.82 20.60 -4.18
N VAL A 633 45.06 21.48 -3.21
CA VAL A 633 45.33 22.90 -3.46
C VAL A 633 46.12 23.54 -2.31
N ASP A 634 46.98 24.51 -2.63
CA ASP A 634 47.54 25.41 -1.62
C ASP A 634 46.47 26.44 -1.20
N ILE A 635 45.95 26.31 0.01
CA ILE A 635 44.86 27.15 0.52
C ILE A 635 45.28 28.62 0.75
N GLU A 636 46.58 28.88 0.84
CA GLU A 636 47.14 30.23 1.04
C GLU A 636 47.25 31.00 -0.30
N ASP A 637 47.14 30.31 -1.44
CA ASP A 637 47.15 30.90 -2.78
C ASP A 637 45.71 31.13 -3.29
N ALA A 638 45.27 32.38 -3.25
CA ALA A 638 43.92 32.77 -3.67
C ALA A 638 43.59 32.43 -5.13
N GLU A 639 44.56 32.45 -6.05
CA GLU A 639 44.34 32.10 -7.46
C GLU A 639 44.19 30.58 -7.61
N ALA A 640 45.05 29.81 -6.91
CA ALA A 640 44.96 28.36 -6.88
C ALA A 640 43.61 27.88 -6.29
N VAL A 641 43.16 28.49 -5.19
CA VAL A 641 41.85 28.21 -4.58
C VAL A 641 40.71 28.52 -5.54
N ALA A 642 40.73 29.67 -6.21
CA ALA A 642 39.69 30.04 -7.18
C ALA A 642 39.60 29.06 -8.36
N ASN A 643 40.75 28.56 -8.84
CA ASN A 643 40.79 27.55 -9.90
C ASN A 643 40.30 26.18 -9.39
N PHE A 644 40.76 25.75 -8.20
CA PHE A 644 40.31 24.52 -7.55
C PHE A 644 38.78 24.51 -7.38
N LEU A 645 38.17 25.60 -6.89
CA LEU A 645 36.73 25.67 -6.70
C LEU A 645 35.95 25.46 -8.00
N LYS A 646 36.41 26.05 -9.11
CA LYS A 646 35.77 25.88 -10.43
C LYS A 646 35.91 24.46 -10.97
N GLU A 647 37.11 23.88 -10.87
CA GLU A 647 37.36 22.51 -11.33
C GLU A 647 36.60 21.49 -10.49
N TYR A 648 36.64 21.65 -9.17
CA TYR A 648 35.96 20.78 -8.23
C TYR A 648 34.43 20.92 -8.30
N GLN A 649 33.90 22.10 -8.63
CA GLN A 649 32.48 22.28 -8.93
C GLN A 649 32.03 21.39 -10.10
N GLU A 650 32.81 21.31 -11.17
CA GLU A 650 32.50 20.43 -12.31
C GLU A 650 32.67 18.95 -11.95
N GLU A 651 33.73 18.58 -11.22
CA GLU A 651 33.92 17.22 -10.67
C GLU A 651 32.69 16.79 -9.84
N PHE A 652 32.21 17.68 -8.96
CA PHE A 652 31.10 17.41 -8.08
C PHE A 652 29.76 17.37 -8.84
N ARG A 653 29.58 18.19 -9.88
CA ARG A 653 28.43 18.12 -10.80
C ARG A 653 28.30 16.77 -11.48
N GLN A 654 29.41 16.19 -11.94
CA GLN A 654 29.39 14.84 -12.51
C GLN A 654 28.98 13.78 -11.46
N THR A 655 29.32 14.00 -10.19
CA THR A 655 28.88 13.12 -9.10
C THR A 655 27.39 13.27 -8.79
N VAL A 656 26.83 14.48 -8.85
CA VAL A 656 25.36 14.70 -8.76
C VAL A 656 24.64 14.01 -9.91
N LYS A 657 25.18 14.11 -11.13
CA LYS A 657 24.65 13.40 -12.30
C LYS A 657 24.70 11.87 -12.11
N GLU A 658 25.79 11.33 -11.56
CA GLU A 658 25.88 9.91 -11.20
C GLU A 658 24.77 9.50 -10.21
N ALA A 659 24.46 10.34 -9.22
CA ALA A 659 23.38 10.08 -8.28
C ALA A 659 21.99 10.12 -8.96
N GLU A 660 21.76 11.03 -9.90
CA GLU A 660 20.52 11.08 -10.68
C GLU A 660 20.37 9.87 -11.61
N ASP A 661 21.41 9.52 -12.36
CA ASP A 661 21.45 8.37 -13.26
C ASP A 661 21.23 7.05 -12.49
N LEU A 662 21.83 6.94 -11.29
CA LEU A 662 21.60 5.81 -10.38
C LEU A 662 20.13 5.69 -9.99
N ALA A 663 19.48 6.80 -9.63
CA ALA A 663 18.06 6.78 -9.28
C ALA A 663 17.19 6.30 -10.46
N GLN A 664 17.50 6.75 -11.68
CA GLN A 664 16.78 6.35 -12.90
C GLN A 664 17.00 4.86 -13.21
N GLU A 665 18.23 4.37 -13.10
CA GLU A 665 18.57 2.96 -13.29
C GLU A 665 17.80 2.07 -12.31
N ILE A 666 17.80 2.40 -11.02
CA ILE A 666 17.10 1.61 -9.99
C ILE A 666 15.59 1.71 -10.14
N LYS A 667 15.04 2.86 -10.52
CA LYS A 667 13.61 3.00 -10.81
C LYS A 667 13.19 2.07 -11.95
N LYS A 668 14.03 1.90 -12.97
CA LYS A 668 13.77 0.98 -14.09
C LYS A 668 14.02 -0.49 -13.72
N TYR A 669 15.07 -0.75 -12.93
CA TYR A 669 15.49 -2.09 -12.54
C TYR A 669 15.70 -2.20 -11.02
N PRO A 670 14.61 -2.31 -10.21
CA PRO A 670 14.71 -2.34 -8.75
C PRO A 670 15.58 -3.47 -8.19
N VAL A 671 15.77 -4.56 -8.95
CA VAL A 671 16.66 -5.68 -8.58
C VAL A 671 18.12 -5.24 -8.39
N LEU A 672 18.57 -4.23 -9.13
CA LEU A 672 19.94 -3.71 -9.08
C LEU A 672 20.23 -2.91 -7.80
N SER A 673 19.22 -2.59 -6.99
CA SER A 673 19.36 -1.81 -5.75
C SER A 673 20.24 -2.48 -4.68
N ARG A 674 20.48 -3.80 -4.80
CA ARG A 674 21.31 -4.61 -3.89
C ARG A 674 22.69 -4.96 -4.46
N ARG A 675 23.11 -4.30 -5.54
CA ARG A 675 24.46 -4.51 -6.10
C ARG A 675 25.55 -4.13 -5.09
N GLN A 676 26.73 -4.71 -5.23
CA GLN A 676 27.86 -4.44 -4.35
C GLN A 676 28.15 -2.93 -4.28
N GLY A 677 28.43 -2.43 -3.07
CA GLY A 677 28.65 -1.00 -2.81
C GLY A 677 27.37 -0.16 -2.66
N CYS A 678 26.18 -0.77 -2.81
CA CYS A 678 24.90 -0.09 -2.62
C CYS A 678 24.15 -0.58 -1.37
N ILE A 679 23.59 0.38 -0.61
CA ILE A 679 22.63 0.15 0.46
C ILE A 679 21.29 0.76 0.03
N SER A 680 20.22 -0.02 0.03
CA SER A 680 18.90 0.45 -0.40
C SER A 680 17.77 -0.25 0.35
N ASN A 681 16.65 0.46 0.51
CA ASN A 681 15.38 -0.11 0.95
C ASN A 681 14.36 -0.28 -0.19
N VAL A 682 14.70 0.01 -1.46
CA VAL A 682 13.73 0.10 -2.59
C VAL A 682 12.84 -1.15 -2.74
N ARG A 683 13.36 -2.34 -2.40
CA ARG A 683 12.60 -3.60 -2.47
C ARG A 683 11.79 -3.94 -1.21
N SER A 684 11.92 -3.15 -0.16
CA SER A 684 11.29 -3.40 1.15
C SER A 684 10.77 -2.12 1.80
N VAL A 685 10.43 -1.11 1.00
CA VAL A 685 9.92 0.17 1.50
C VAL A 685 8.56 -0.07 2.15
N ASN A 686 8.44 0.38 3.40
CA ASN A 686 7.18 0.44 4.12
C ASN A 686 6.35 -0.87 4.21
N GLN A 687 7.01 -2.04 4.25
CA GLN A 687 6.31 -3.33 4.24
C GLN A 687 5.31 -3.49 5.41
N ILE A 688 5.61 -2.96 6.59
CA ILE A 688 4.71 -3.10 7.76
C ILE A 688 3.42 -2.29 7.58
N ASP A 689 3.49 -1.01 7.16
CA ASP A 689 2.26 -0.23 6.95
C ASP A 689 1.43 -0.78 5.80
N VAL A 690 2.10 -1.10 4.70
CA VAL A 690 1.45 -1.72 3.56
C VAL A 690 0.75 -3.03 3.98
N GLU A 691 1.36 -3.79 4.89
CA GLU A 691 0.78 -5.02 5.39
C GLU A 691 -0.42 -4.77 6.32
N PHE A 692 -0.28 -3.92 7.34
CA PHE A 692 -1.16 -3.90 8.51
C PHE A 692 -1.98 -2.62 8.71
N GLU A 693 -1.74 -1.54 7.95
CA GLU A 693 -2.41 -0.24 8.19
C GLU A 693 -3.94 -0.34 8.12
N SER A 694 -4.47 -1.17 7.22
CA SER A 694 -5.92 -1.42 7.14
C SER A 694 -6.49 -2.03 8.42
N ASP A 695 -5.77 -2.99 9.02
CA ASP A 695 -6.17 -3.67 10.25
C ASP A 695 -6.01 -2.75 11.48
N VAL A 696 -4.97 -1.92 11.49
CA VAL A 696 -4.74 -0.91 12.54
C VAL A 696 -5.81 0.17 12.51
N ARG A 697 -6.19 0.67 11.32
CA ARG A 697 -7.30 1.61 11.18
C ARG A 697 -8.62 0.99 11.62
N GLU A 698 -8.88 -0.26 11.28
CA GLU A 698 -10.06 -1.00 11.77
C GLU A 698 -10.11 -1.01 13.30
N LEU A 699 -8.98 -1.35 13.95
CA LEU A 699 -8.82 -1.31 15.41
C LEU A 699 -9.13 0.08 15.96
N GLU A 700 -8.49 1.13 15.42
CA GLU A 700 -8.72 2.52 15.85
C GLU A 700 -10.20 2.89 15.79
N PHE A 701 -10.92 2.51 14.73
CA PHE A 701 -12.36 2.76 14.61
C PHE A 701 -13.20 1.99 15.62
N ARG A 702 -12.88 0.71 15.89
CA ARG A 702 -13.58 -0.09 16.93
C ARG A 702 -13.45 0.55 18.30
N GLN A 703 -12.29 1.15 18.57
CA GLN A 703 -11.98 1.69 19.89
C GLN A 703 -12.30 3.19 20.05
N ALA A 704 -12.54 3.93 18.95
CA ALA A 704 -12.70 5.39 18.95
C ALA A 704 -13.78 5.95 19.90
N HIS A 705 -14.80 5.16 20.24
CA HIS A 705 -15.91 5.58 21.11
C HIS A 705 -15.76 5.11 22.56
N ARG A 706 -14.73 4.31 22.88
CA ARG A 706 -14.52 3.81 24.23
C ARG A 706 -13.91 4.90 25.11
N ARG A 707 -14.52 5.13 26.26
CA ARG A 707 -14.00 5.98 27.34
C ARG A 707 -13.85 5.12 28.58
N PHE A 708 -12.71 5.24 29.23
CA PHE A 708 -12.40 4.50 30.44
C PHE A 708 -12.41 5.44 31.63
N SER A 709 -12.99 5.00 32.74
CA SER A 709 -12.96 5.77 33.99
C SER A 709 -11.58 5.74 34.64
N ASN A 710 -10.82 4.66 34.39
CA ASN A 710 -9.45 4.46 34.84
C ASN A 710 -8.53 4.11 33.67
N ARG A 711 -7.21 4.11 33.90
CA ARG A 711 -6.22 3.55 32.95
C ARG A 711 -6.57 2.08 32.67
N PRO A 712 -6.97 1.67 31.45
CA PRO A 712 -7.46 0.32 31.19
C PRO A 712 -6.33 -0.74 31.26
N VAL A 713 -6.71 -2.02 31.34
CA VAL A 713 -5.81 -3.14 31.00
C VAL A 713 -5.82 -3.32 29.49
N ALA A 714 -4.65 -3.30 28.86
CA ALA A 714 -4.52 -3.52 27.43
C ALA A 714 -4.29 -4.99 27.10
N PHE A 715 -5.16 -5.57 26.29
CA PHE A 715 -4.92 -6.86 25.64
C PHE A 715 -4.32 -6.57 24.27
N TYR A 716 -3.07 -6.97 24.03
CA TYR A 716 -2.30 -6.55 22.86
C TYR A 716 -1.73 -7.72 22.07
N GLY A 717 -1.84 -7.66 20.75
CA GLY A 717 -1.15 -8.62 19.87
C GLY A 717 -1.95 -9.04 18.63
N SER A 718 -1.86 -10.33 18.29
CA SER A 718 -2.36 -10.87 17.01
C SER A 718 -3.85 -11.22 16.99
N SER A 719 -4.29 -11.98 15.99
CA SER A 719 -5.69 -12.34 15.77
C SER A 719 -6.32 -13.12 16.94
N THR A 720 -5.54 -13.83 17.75
CA THR A 720 -6.05 -14.45 18.98
C THR A 720 -6.54 -13.40 19.98
N ILE A 721 -5.89 -12.25 20.08
CA ILE A 721 -6.42 -11.14 20.88
C ILE A 721 -7.59 -10.49 20.15
N LYS A 722 -7.44 -10.17 18.85
CA LYS A 722 -8.49 -9.49 18.08
C LYS A 722 -9.84 -10.21 18.15
N ASN A 723 -9.82 -11.52 17.97
CA ASN A 723 -11.02 -12.35 17.81
C ASN A 723 -11.63 -12.78 19.15
N TRP A 724 -11.04 -12.38 20.28
CA TRP A 724 -11.60 -12.65 21.61
C TRP A 724 -12.75 -11.69 21.90
N ALA A 725 -13.95 -12.05 21.48
CA ALA A 725 -15.14 -11.21 21.61
C ALA A 725 -15.47 -10.87 23.07
N ASP A 726 -15.49 -11.88 23.95
CA ASP A 726 -15.87 -11.75 25.37
C ASP A 726 -14.67 -11.72 26.32
N PHE A 727 -13.58 -11.05 25.93
CA PHE A 727 -12.35 -10.95 26.74
C PHE A 727 -12.56 -10.25 28.09
N GLU A 728 -13.65 -9.48 28.24
CA GLU A 728 -14.03 -8.78 29.47
C GLU A 728 -14.74 -9.70 30.47
N ALA A 729 -15.44 -10.73 29.98
CA ALA A 729 -16.34 -11.58 30.76
C ALA A 729 -15.69 -12.27 31.97
N PRO A 730 -14.43 -12.76 31.90
CA PRO A 730 -13.82 -13.44 33.04
C PRO A 730 -13.53 -12.53 34.26
N PHE A 731 -13.68 -11.21 34.14
CA PHE A 731 -13.14 -10.26 35.13
C PHE A 731 -14.13 -9.20 35.62
N ASP A 732 -15.37 -9.19 35.11
CA ASP A 732 -16.43 -8.22 35.46
C ASP A 732 -15.94 -6.75 35.43
N SER A 733 -15.04 -6.41 34.50
CA SER A 733 -14.40 -5.09 34.41
C SER A 733 -14.52 -4.48 33.02
N LYS A 734 -15.12 -3.28 32.98
CA LYS A 734 -15.23 -2.45 31.77
C LYS A 734 -13.95 -1.63 31.48
N ASP A 735 -12.97 -1.67 32.37
CA ASP A 735 -11.69 -0.95 32.21
C ASP A 735 -10.64 -1.82 31.49
N THR A 736 -11.03 -2.42 30.36
CA THR A 736 -10.18 -3.23 29.49
C THR A 736 -10.29 -2.80 28.04
N VAL A 737 -9.20 -2.94 27.29
CA VAL A 737 -9.13 -2.52 25.89
C VAL A 737 -8.49 -3.61 25.05
N ASN A 738 -9.18 -4.03 23.99
CA ASN A 738 -8.67 -4.98 23.01
C ASN A 738 -7.93 -4.23 21.90
N LEU A 739 -6.62 -4.39 21.89
CA LEU A 739 -5.67 -3.80 20.94
C LEU A 739 -5.10 -4.86 20.00
N GLY A 740 -5.83 -5.97 19.77
CA GLY A 740 -5.46 -6.99 18.82
C GLY A 740 -5.80 -6.61 17.38
N PHE A 741 -4.95 -6.99 16.42
CA PHE A 741 -5.18 -6.80 14.98
C PHE A 741 -4.76 -8.04 14.16
N ASN A 742 -5.33 -8.19 12.96
CA ASN A 742 -5.21 -9.43 12.18
C ASN A 742 -3.76 -9.69 11.75
N GLY A 743 -3.30 -10.94 11.83
CA GLY A 743 -2.02 -11.37 11.29
C GLY A 743 -0.79 -10.71 11.93
N ALA A 744 -0.95 -9.98 13.03
CA ALA A 744 0.14 -9.22 13.64
C ALA A 744 1.34 -10.13 13.93
N THR A 745 2.50 -9.73 13.43
CA THR A 745 3.80 -10.24 13.86
C THR A 745 4.31 -9.39 15.01
N ILE A 746 5.31 -9.89 15.74
CA ILE A 746 5.88 -9.10 16.85
C ILE A 746 6.52 -7.79 16.32
N ASP A 747 7.13 -7.81 15.13
CA ASP A 747 7.65 -6.59 14.50
C ASP A 747 6.55 -5.55 14.23
N ALA A 748 5.38 -6.00 13.77
CA ALA A 748 4.22 -5.11 13.62
C ALA A 748 3.77 -4.57 14.98
N CYS A 749 3.79 -5.40 16.02
CA CYS A 749 3.47 -4.97 17.38
C CYS A 749 4.48 -3.93 17.91
N VAL A 750 5.78 -4.08 17.62
CA VAL A 750 6.80 -3.08 17.97
C VAL A 750 6.57 -1.78 17.20
N TYR A 751 6.25 -1.89 15.91
CA TYR A 751 6.07 -0.75 15.02
C TYR A 751 4.86 0.13 15.39
N TYR A 752 3.72 -0.49 15.75
CA TYR A 752 2.50 0.24 16.08
C TYR A 752 2.34 0.58 17.56
N PHE A 753 3.25 0.14 18.43
CA PHE A 753 3.11 0.26 19.89
C PHE A 753 2.73 1.69 20.33
N GLU A 754 3.47 2.71 19.87
CA GLU A 754 3.21 4.10 20.20
C GLU A 754 1.86 4.62 19.68
N ARG A 755 1.41 4.10 18.54
CA ARG A 755 0.16 4.52 17.91
C ARG A 755 -1.07 3.89 18.54
N ILE A 756 -0.99 2.63 18.99
CA ILE A 756 -2.17 1.88 19.44
C ILE A 756 -2.20 1.58 20.94
N VAL A 757 -1.06 1.53 21.63
CA VAL A 757 -1.00 1.23 23.07
C VAL A 757 -0.95 2.50 23.90
N LEU A 758 -0.03 3.43 23.58
CA LEU A 758 0.19 4.63 24.40
C LEU A 758 -1.02 5.58 24.54
N PRO A 759 -1.89 5.76 23.52
CA PRO A 759 -3.07 6.62 23.68
C PRO A 759 -4.02 6.18 24.81
N TYR A 760 -3.98 4.91 25.20
CA TYR A 760 -4.78 4.38 26.30
C TYR A 760 -4.06 4.44 27.65
N ASN A 761 -2.75 4.72 27.68
CA ASN A 761 -1.92 4.73 28.89
C ASN A 761 -2.27 3.57 29.85
N PRO A 762 -2.15 2.30 29.42
CA PRO A 762 -2.69 1.18 30.17
C PRO A 762 -1.98 0.99 31.50
N ARG A 763 -2.68 0.45 32.51
CA ARG A 763 -2.10 0.13 33.82
C ARG A 763 -1.39 -1.23 33.85
N SER A 764 -1.69 -2.09 32.90
CA SER A 764 -1.15 -3.45 32.74
C SER A 764 -1.34 -3.91 31.29
N LEU A 765 -0.50 -4.84 30.83
CA LEU A 765 -0.50 -5.36 29.47
C LEU A 765 -0.61 -6.90 29.45
N VAL A 766 -1.63 -7.43 28.78
CA VAL A 766 -1.73 -8.85 28.42
C VAL A 766 -1.29 -9.01 26.97
N LEU A 767 -0.18 -9.70 26.72
CA LEU A 767 0.50 -9.74 25.42
C LEU A 767 0.45 -11.15 24.81
N TYR A 768 0.00 -11.25 23.55
CA TYR A 768 0.04 -12.48 22.75
C TYR A 768 0.45 -12.21 21.29
N ALA A 769 1.67 -12.60 20.92
CA ALA A 769 2.18 -12.54 19.56
C ALA A 769 3.19 -13.69 19.32
N GLY A 770 3.63 -13.89 18.08
CA GLY A 770 4.65 -14.89 17.74
C GLY A 770 4.15 -16.12 16.99
N ASP A 771 2.85 -16.42 17.01
CA ASP A 771 2.26 -17.52 16.23
C ASP A 771 2.49 -17.31 14.71
N ASN A 772 2.19 -16.10 14.21
CA ASN A 772 2.47 -15.72 12.82
C ASN A 772 3.97 -15.70 12.50
N ASP A 773 4.82 -15.28 13.45
CA ASP A 773 6.27 -15.24 13.26
C ASP A 773 6.86 -16.66 13.07
N ILE A 774 6.49 -17.59 13.97
CA ILE A 774 6.83 -19.02 13.83
C ILE A 774 6.23 -19.57 12.53
N GLY A 775 5.01 -19.13 12.21
CA GLY A 775 4.34 -19.53 10.99
C GLY A 775 5.05 -19.11 9.70
N ASN A 776 5.74 -17.98 9.75
CA ASN A 776 6.64 -17.45 8.73
C ASN A 776 8.08 -18.00 8.87
N LYS A 777 8.23 -19.16 9.53
CA LYS A 777 9.48 -19.91 9.70
C LYS A 777 10.57 -19.17 10.48
N HIS A 778 10.22 -18.20 11.34
CA HIS A 778 11.20 -17.60 12.24
C HIS A 778 11.64 -18.58 13.33
N SER A 779 12.93 -18.55 13.67
CA SER A 779 13.50 -19.32 14.78
C SER A 779 13.03 -18.78 16.13
N SER A 780 13.09 -19.61 17.18
CA SER A 780 12.76 -19.17 18.55
C SER A 780 13.62 -17.98 18.99
N ASN A 781 14.90 -17.94 18.62
CA ASN A 781 15.78 -16.80 18.94
C ASN A 781 15.28 -15.50 18.30
N LYS A 782 14.94 -15.52 17.01
CA LYS A 782 14.42 -14.35 16.30
C LYS A 782 13.10 -13.86 16.92
N VAL A 783 12.23 -14.78 17.34
CA VAL A 783 10.99 -14.45 18.05
C VAL A 783 11.29 -13.76 19.38
N ILE A 784 12.24 -14.26 20.16
CA ILE A 784 12.61 -13.71 21.46
C ILE A 784 13.28 -12.34 21.33
N ASP A 785 14.19 -12.15 20.37
CA ASP A 785 14.83 -10.85 20.10
C ASP A 785 13.79 -9.74 19.83
N ARG A 786 12.70 -10.09 19.11
CA ARG A 786 11.58 -9.17 18.84
C ARG A 786 10.73 -8.91 20.08
N TYR A 787 10.51 -9.93 20.92
CA TYR A 787 9.85 -9.76 22.21
C TYR A 787 10.65 -8.83 23.13
N VAL A 788 11.99 -8.93 23.15
CA VAL A 788 12.85 -8.00 23.87
C VAL A 788 12.65 -6.57 23.36
N SER A 789 12.67 -6.37 22.04
CA SER A 789 12.41 -5.04 21.43
C SER A 789 11.03 -4.47 21.83
N LEU A 790 10.01 -5.32 21.95
CA LEU A 790 8.68 -4.90 22.39
C LEU A 790 8.65 -4.56 23.88
N LEU A 791 9.30 -5.36 24.74
CA LEU A 791 9.38 -5.07 26.17
C LEU A 791 10.22 -3.81 26.45
N GLU A 792 11.26 -3.54 25.67
CA GLU A 792 12.01 -2.27 25.74
C GLU A 792 11.12 -1.06 25.43
N LYS A 793 10.14 -1.17 24.53
CA LYS A 793 9.14 -0.12 24.30
C LYS A 793 8.26 0.08 25.55
N VAL A 794 7.82 -1.02 26.17
CA VAL A 794 7.05 -0.97 27.41
C VAL A 794 7.87 -0.29 28.51
N ASP A 795 9.13 -0.70 28.71
CA ASP A 795 9.98 -0.14 29.77
C ASP A 795 10.30 1.34 29.54
N ARG A 796 10.48 1.75 28.28
CA ARG A 796 10.73 3.15 27.91
C ARG A 796 9.52 4.06 28.12
N HIS A 797 8.32 3.61 27.75
CA HIS A 797 7.13 4.47 27.69
C HIS A 797 6.12 4.25 28.82
N LEU A 798 6.11 3.05 29.42
CA LEU A 798 5.20 2.62 30.48
C LEU A 798 6.02 1.93 31.60
N PRO A 799 6.96 2.65 32.24
CA PRO A 799 7.90 2.03 33.18
C PRO A 799 7.17 1.35 34.34
N GLY A 800 7.59 0.13 34.66
CA GLY A 800 7.14 -0.62 35.84
C GLY A 800 5.77 -1.28 35.76
N ILE A 801 5.00 -1.13 34.66
CA ILE A 801 3.68 -1.75 34.56
C ILE A 801 3.76 -3.29 34.56
N PRO A 802 2.75 -3.98 35.15
CA PRO A 802 2.60 -5.42 35.01
C PRO A 802 2.45 -5.86 33.55
N VAL A 803 3.10 -6.97 33.20
CA VAL A 803 3.01 -7.59 31.87
C VAL A 803 2.72 -9.08 32.01
N THR A 804 1.62 -9.54 31.41
CA THR A 804 1.28 -10.96 31.30
C THR A 804 1.56 -11.43 29.89
N ILE A 805 2.56 -12.29 29.72
CA ILE A 805 2.88 -12.91 28.43
C ILE A 805 2.09 -14.22 28.32
N LEU A 806 1.18 -14.28 27.36
CA LEU A 806 0.53 -15.52 26.97
C LEU A 806 1.47 -16.29 26.02
N GLY A 807 1.76 -17.55 26.34
CA GLY A 807 2.58 -18.42 25.51
C GLY A 807 1.97 -18.61 24.12
N VAL A 808 2.83 -18.79 23.12
CA VAL A 808 2.39 -19.09 21.74
C VAL A 808 1.64 -20.41 21.75
N LYS A 809 0.39 -20.39 21.28
CA LYS A 809 -0.45 -21.60 21.25
C LYS A 809 0.05 -22.55 20.16
N LEU A 810 0.04 -23.85 20.44
CA LEU A 810 0.18 -24.89 19.43
C LEU A 810 -1.21 -25.17 18.86
N SER A 811 -1.46 -24.77 17.61
CA SER A 811 -2.67 -25.13 16.88
C SER A 811 -2.48 -26.42 16.09
N PRO A 812 -3.58 -27.11 15.69
CA PRO A 812 -3.45 -28.30 14.84
C PRO A 812 -2.70 -28.00 13.53
N THR A 813 -2.95 -26.85 12.90
CA THR A 813 -2.20 -26.38 11.72
C THR A 813 -0.68 -26.26 11.97
N ARG A 814 -0.27 -25.95 13.20
CA ARG A 814 1.14 -25.72 13.57
C ARG A 814 1.78 -26.91 14.29
N GLN A 815 1.17 -28.09 14.24
CA GLN A 815 1.67 -29.29 14.92
C GLN A 815 3.10 -29.65 14.50
N SER A 816 3.44 -29.48 13.22
CA SER A 816 4.80 -29.71 12.69
C SER A 816 5.86 -28.76 13.26
N MET A 817 5.43 -27.64 13.84
CA MET A 817 6.28 -26.60 14.43
C MET A 817 6.36 -26.70 15.97
N ARG A 818 5.85 -27.80 16.56
CA ARG A 818 5.82 -28.04 18.02
C ARG A 818 7.14 -27.70 18.72
N ASN A 819 8.26 -28.20 18.21
CA ASN A 819 9.57 -27.97 18.83
C ASN A 819 9.93 -26.48 18.90
N THR A 820 9.63 -25.71 17.86
CA THR A 820 9.87 -24.26 17.83
C THR A 820 8.95 -23.54 18.80
N VAL A 821 7.67 -23.92 18.87
CA VAL A 821 6.69 -23.37 19.82
C VAL A 821 7.11 -23.64 21.27
N GLU A 822 7.45 -24.88 21.60
CA GLU A 822 7.87 -25.27 22.95
C GLU A 822 9.18 -24.59 23.37
N SER A 823 10.16 -24.50 22.45
CA SER A 823 11.41 -23.76 22.68
C SER A 823 11.15 -22.28 22.94
N THR A 824 10.31 -21.65 22.10
CA THR A 824 9.91 -20.25 22.23
C THR A 824 9.23 -20.01 23.58
N ASN A 825 8.25 -20.84 23.94
CA ASN A 825 7.53 -20.70 25.21
C ASN A 825 8.43 -20.87 26.43
N LYS A 826 9.42 -21.78 26.37
CA LYS A 826 10.44 -21.91 27.42
C LYS A 826 11.29 -20.65 27.57
N MET A 827 11.70 -20.03 26.46
CA MET A 827 12.47 -18.79 26.47
C MET A 827 11.62 -17.59 26.92
N LEU A 828 10.34 -17.52 26.53
CA LEU A 828 9.39 -16.49 27.02
C LEU A 828 9.18 -16.60 28.54
N GLN A 829 9.08 -17.83 29.06
CA GLN A 829 9.00 -18.05 30.50
C GLN A 829 10.28 -17.58 31.22
N GLN A 830 11.47 -17.77 30.63
CA GLN A 830 12.71 -17.24 31.18
C GLN A 830 12.74 -15.70 31.14
N LEU A 831 12.34 -15.12 30.02
CA LEU A 831 12.25 -13.66 29.83
C LEU A 831 11.32 -13.01 30.86
N ALA A 832 10.16 -13.64 31.13
CA ALA A 832 9.23 -13.18 32.15
C ALA A 832 9.81 -13.23 33.57
N ARG A 833 10.75 -14.15 33.86
CA ARG A 833 11.44 -14.20 35.16
C ARG A 833 12.51 -13.12 35.30
N THR A 834 13.11 -12.69 34.19
CA THR A 834 14.19 -11.68 34.22
C THR A 834 13.66 -10.25 34.21
N ARG A 835 12.47 -10.01 33.66
CA ARG A 835 11.83 -8.68 33.70
C ARG A 835 10.94 -8.55 34.94
N PRO A 836 11.11 -7.53 35.80
CA PRO A 836 10.23 -7.28 36.94
C PRO A 836 8.76 -7.15 36.53
N ASN A 837 7.83 -7.44 37.46
CA ASN A 837 6.39 -7.36 37.24
C ASN A 837 5.90 -8.07 35.96
N THR A 838 6.50 -9.21 35.61
CA THR A 838 6.11 -9.98 34.43
C THR A 838 5.76 -11.41 34.81
N ILE A 839 4.64 -11.92 34.29
CA ILE A 839 4.26 -13.33 34.42
C ILE A 839 4.11 -13.98 33.05
N PHE A 840 4.34 -15.29 33.00
CA PHE A 840 4.13 -16.11 31.81
C PHE A 840 3.01 -17.12 32.07
N ILE A 841 2.05 -17.19 31.17
CA ILE A 841 0.95 -18.16 31.21
C ILE A 841 1.06 -19.09 30.01
N ASP A 842 1.13 -20.39 30.27
CA ASP A 842 1.35 -21.41 29.26
C ASP A 842 0.05 -21.80 28.55
N SER A 843 -0.20 -21.20 27.39
CA SER A 843 -1.38 -21.47 26.56
C SER A 843 -1.50 -22.94 26.14
N ASN A 844 -0.39 -23.67 25.98
CA ASN A 844 -0.44 -25.06 25.54
C ASN A 844 -0.94 -26.00 26.63
N LYS A 845 -0.70 -25.67 27.91
CA LYS A 845 -1.29 -26.41 29.03
C LYS A 845 -2.79 -26.17 29.16
N ILE A 846 -3.27 -25.01 28.72
CA ILE A 846 -4.67 -24.61 28.80
C ILE A 846 -5.49 -25.22 27.65
N LEU A 847 -4.89 -25.24 26.45
CA LEU A 847 -5.53 -25.66 25.21
C LEU A 847 -5.17 -27.10 24.80
N GLY A 848 -4.45 -27.82 25.66
CA GLY A 848 -4.07 -29.21 25.45
C GLY A 848 -5.04 -30.19 26.11
N ASP A 849 -5.08 -31.40 25.58
CA ASP A 849 -5.74 -32.53 26.23
C ASP A 849 -4.95 -33.00 27.48
N LYS A 850 -5.49 -34.01 28.18
CA LYS A 850 -4.85 -34.58 29.38
C LYS A 850 -3.48 -35.22 29.12
N HIS A 851 -3.13 -35.46 27.86
CA HIS A 851 -1.87 -36.05 27.41
C HIS A 851 -0.88 -35.02 26.85
N GLY A 852 -1.25 -33.73 26.81
CA GLY A 852 -0.41 -32.65 26.26
C GLY A 852 -0.45 -32.57 24.72
N ASN A 853 -1.42 -33.21 24.07
CA ASN A 853 -1.72 -33.03 22.65
C ASN A 853 -2.68 -31.86 22.46
N VAL A 854 -2.75 -31.34 21.24
CA VAL A 854 -3.67 -30.24 20.91
C VAL A 854 -5.11 -30.75 20.95
N GLU A 855 -5.95 -30.07 21.72
CA GLU A 855 -7.39 -30.37 21.76
C GLU A 855 -8.09 -29.63 20.61
N GLU A 856 -8.34 -30.33 19.50
CA GLU A 856 -8.88 -29.73 18.28
C GLU A 856 -10.26 -29.07 18.49
N SER A 857 -11.05 -29.53 19.48
CA SER A 857 -12.37 -28.97 19.76
C SER A 857 -12.36 -27.52 20.28
N PHE A 858 -11.18 -26.96 20.56
CA PHE A 858 -10.98 -25.55 20.93
C PHE A 858 -10.66 -24.63 19.74
N PHE A 859 -10.57 -25.18 18.52
CA PHE A 859 -10.23 -24.42 17.31
C PHE A 859 -11.45 -24.30 16.38
N GLU A 860 -11.43 -23.25 15.56
CA GLU A 860 -12.36 -23.04 14.45
C GLU A 860 -12.10 -24.05 13.32
N ASP A 861 -12.98 -24.05 12.31
CA ASP A 861 -12.87 -24.97 11.17
C ASP A 861 -11.53 -24.86 10.43
N ASP A 862 -10.86 -23.70 10.48
CA ASP A 862 -9.54 -23.46 9.88
C ASP A 862 -8.36 -24.08 10.65
N ARG A 863 -8.64 -24.70 11.81
CA ARG A 863 -7.67 -25.38 12.69
C ARG A 863 -6.50 -24.50 13.14
N LEU A 864 -6.64 -23.17 13.05
CA LEU A 864 -5.62 -22.21 13.46
C LEU A 864 -6.14 -21.28 14.56
N HIS A 865 -7.35 -20.75 14.39
CA HIS A 865 -7.93 -19.77 15.32
C HIS A 865 -8.75 -20.47 16.40
N LEU A 866 -8.81 -19.87 17.60
CA LEU A 866 -9.63 -20.38 18.69
C LEU A 866 -11.12 -20.12 18.44
N ASN A 867 -11.94 -21.08 18.82
CA ASN A 867 -13.39 -20.92 18.92
C ASN A 867 -13.80 -20.45 20.33
N GLU A 868 -15.10 -20.27 20.56
CA GLU A 868 -15.67 -19.81 21.83
C GLU A 868 -15.20 -20.63 23.05
N LYS A 869 -15.12 -21.96 22.93
CA LYS A 869 -14.68 -22.85 24.02
C LYS A 869 -13.21 -22.64 24.36
N GLY A 870 -12.36 -22.46 23.34
CA GLY A 870 -10.94 -22.16 23.52
C GLY A 870 -10.72 -20.84 24.26
N TYR A 871 -11.46 -19.80 23.90
CA TYR A 871 -11.42 -18.52 24.61
C TYR A 871 -11.92 -18.60 26.05
N GLN A 872 -12.96 -19.41 26.31
CA GLN A 872 -13.45 -19.65 27.67
C GLN A 872 -12.34 -20.21 28.58
N LYS A 873 -11.61 -21.22 28.09
CA LYS A 873 -10.49 -21.82 28.82
C LYS A 873 -9.35 -20.83 29.09
N LEU A 874 -9.02 -20.00 28.11
CA LEU A 874 -8.00 -18.96 28.27
C LEU A 874 -8.44 -17.89 29.30
N GLY A 875 -9.72 -17.53 29.30
CA GLY A 875 -10.31 -16.62 30.28
C GLY A 875 -10.27 -17.16 31.71
N GLU A 876 -10.65 -18.43 31.90
CA GLU A 876 -10.56 -19.14 33.19
C GLU A 876 -9.12 -19.16 33.72
N ALA A 877 -8.12 -19.35 32.85
CA ALA A 877 -6.72 -19.36 33.27
C ALA A 877 -6.22 -17.96 33.70
N LEU A 878 -6.65 -16.90 33.00
CA LEU A 878 -6.28 -15.54 33.35
C LEU A 878 -6.95 -15.06 34.64
N SER A 879 -8.17 -15.52 34.95
CA SER A 879 -8.89 -15.09 36.17
C SER A 879 -8.16 -15.49 37.47
N ILE A 880 -7.34 -16.54 37.44
CA ILE A 880 -6.45 -16.94 38.54
C ILE A 880 -5.41 -15.86 38.86
N HIS A 881 -5.05 -15.03 37.87
CA HIS A 881 -4.03 -13.98 37.97
C HIS A 881 -4.61 -12.57 38.00
N THR A 882 -5.89 -12.44 38.39
CA THR A 882 -6.61 -11.15 38.39
C THR A 882 -5.86 -10.05 39.14
N ASP A 883 -5.28 -10.36 40.30
CA ASP A 883 -4.53 -9.38 41.09
C ASP A 883 -3.34 -8.78 40.34
N HIS A 884 -2.59 -9.59 39.59
CA HIS A 884 -1.45 -9.10 38.81
C HIS A 884 -1.90 -8.29 37.59
N ILE A 885 -2.99 -8.72 36.94
CA ILE A 885 -3.44 -8.13 35.68
C ILE A 885 -4.23 -6.84 35.91
N TYR A 886 -5.10 -6.80 36.93
CA TYR A 886 -6.12 -5.76 37.09
C TYR A 886 -5.86 -4.80 38.25
N THR A 887 -5.14 -5.22 39.30
CA THR A 887 -4.94 -4.39 40.48
C THR A 887 -3.88 -3.32 40.24
N GLN A 888 -4.19 -2.10 40.65
CA GLN A 888 -3.29 -0.96 40.52
C GLN A 888 -2.19 -1.07 41.60
N HIS A 889 -1.01 -1.55 41.24
CA HIS A 889 0.15 -1.41 42.13
C HIS A 889 0.51 0.09 42.20
N LYS A 890 0.34 0.69 43.38
CA LYS A 890 0.85 2.04 43.65
C LYS A 890 2.36 1.99 43.50
N SER A 891 2.89 2.66 42.47
CA SER A 891 4.32 2.92 42.28
C SER A 891 4.86 3.82 43.37
#